data_AF-A0A9F2R8T2-F1
#
_entry.id   AF-A0A9F2R8T2-F1
#
_cell.length_a   1.000
_cell.length_b   1.000
_cell.length_c   1.000
_cell.angle_alpha   90.00
_cell.angle_beta   90.00
_cell.angle_gamma   90.00
#
_symmetry.space_group_name_H-M   'P 1'
#
loop_
_entity.id
_entity.type
_entity.pdbx_description
1 polymer ?
#
loop_
_entity_poly.entity_id
_entity_poly.type
_entity_poly.pdbx_seq_one_letter_code
_entity_poly.pdbx_strand_id
1 'polypeptide(L)'
;LIISLQLLRGEMEQIRREYPIIFNRGVAITRKIGFPDVIMPGDIRNDLYLTLEKGDFERGGKSVQKNIEVTMYVLYADGEILKDCISLGSGEPNRSVYHSFVLYHNNSPRWGEVIKLPIPIDRFRGSHLRFEFRHCSTKDKGEKKLFGFAFTPLMRDDGTTLSDDIHELYVYKCDENSTFNNHALYLGLPCCKEDYNGCPNIPSSLIFQRSTKEFFSISTQLSSTKLTQNVDLLALLKWKVYPDRVMDILGRLRQVSGEEIVKFLQDILDTLFVILDDNTEKYGLLVFQSLVFIINLLRDSKYFHFRPVMDTYIQKHFAGALAYKELIRCLKWYMDRSAELVRQDHIQEAMRALEYLFKFIVQSRILYSRATCGMEEEQFRINIQELFQSIRFVLSLDSRSSETLIFTQAALLNSFPAIFDELLQMFTVQEVAEFVRGTLGSMPSTVHIGQSMDVVKLQSIARTVDSRLFSFSESRRILLPVVLHHIHLHLRQQKELLICSGILSSIFSIIKTSSVETDVIEEVEMMVESLLDVLLQTLLTIMSKSQSQEAVRGQRCPQCTAEITGEYVSCLLSLLRQMSDTHFQHLLDNFQSKDELKEFLLKIFCVFRNLMKMSVFPRDWMVMRLLTSNVIVTTVQYLSAALHKNFTETDFDFKAWNSYFSLSVLFINQPCLQLETFTPSKQKKILDKYGDMRVMMAYELFSMWQNLGEHKIHFIPGMIGPFLGVTLVPQLEVRNIMIPIFHDMMDWEQRKNGNFKQVEAELIDKLDSLVSEGKGDENYRELFSLLTQLFGPYPSLLEKIEQETWRETGVSFVTSVTRLMERLLDYRDCMKGDETENKKIGCTVNLMNFYKSEINKEEMYIRYIHKLCDMHLQAENYTEAAFTLLLYCELLQWEDRPLREFLHYPSQTEWQRKENLCRKIIHYFNKGKSWEFGIPLCRELATQYETLYDYQSLSWIRKMEANYYDNIMEQQRLEPEFFRVGFYGRKFPFFLR
;
A
#
# COMPACT_ATOMS: atom_id res chain seq x y z
N LEU A 1 53.26 11.53 5.85
CA LEU A 1 52.16 11.82 4.89
C LEU A 1 50.84 11.70 5.64
N ILE A 2 50.08 12.78 5.77
CA ILE A 2 48.68 12.72 6.23
C ILE A 2 47.85 12.55 4.95
N ILE A 3 47.21 11.39 4.81
CA ILE A 3 46.34 11.08 3.67
C ILE A 3 44.89 11.27 4.13
N SER A 4 44.15 12.15 3.46
CA SER A 4 42.71 12.34 3.69
C SER A 4 41.92 11.88 2.46
N LEU A 5 40.90 11.06 2.68
CA LEU A 5 40.00 10.59 1.62
C LEU A 5 38.69 11.39 1.69
N GLN A 6 38.25 11.96 0.56
CA GLN A 6 36.94 12.61 0.44
C GLN A 6 36.20 12.03 -0.77
N LEU A 7 34.96 11.59 -0.54
CA LEU A 7 34.09 11.08 -1.59
C LEU A 7 33.18 12.20 -2.11
N LEU A 8 33.22 12.46 -3.41
CA LEU A 8 32.33 13.40 -4.11
C LEU A 8 31.40 12.60 -5.03
N ARG A 9 30.10 12.88 -5.01
CA ARG A 9 29.08 12.18 -5.81
C ARG A 9 28.53 13.12 -6.88
N GLY A 10 28.44 12.66 -8.12
CA GLY A 10 27.92 13.42 -9.25
C GLY A 10 28.78 13.30 -10.50
N GLU A 11 28.34 13.90 -11.60
CA GLU A 11 29.14 13.96 -12.82
C GLU A 11 30.35 14.89 -12.66
N MET A 12 31.44 14.60 -13.36
CA MET A 12 32.68 15.36 -13.26
C MET A 12 32.50 16.86 -13.55
N GLU A 13 31.63 17.22 -14.50
CA GLU A 13 31.34 18.63 -14.79
C GLU A 13 30.64 19.33 -13.63
N GLN A 14 29.66 18.67 -13.01
CA GLN A 14 28.94 19.19 -11.86
C GLN A 14 29.89 19.33 -10.66
N ILE A 15 30.69 18.30 -10.38
CA ILE A 15 31.67 18.33 -9.29
C ILE A 15 32.69 19.45 -9.50
N ARG A 16 33.13 19.71 -10.74
CA ARG A 16 34.02 20.84 -11.03
C ARG A 16 33.37 22.19 -10.75
N ARG A 17 32.07 22.35 -11.04
CA ARG A 17 31.31 23.58 -10.76
C ARG A 17 31.06 23.78 -9.28
N GLU A 18 30.76 22.72 -8.54
CA GLU A 18 30.48 22.76 -7.10
C GLU A 18 31.77 22.91 -6.25
N TYR A 19 32.90 22.38 -6.72
CA TYR A 19 34.17 22.38 -5.99
C TYR A 19 35.34 23.02 -6.77
N PRO A 20 35.22 24.27 -7.24
CA PRO A 20 36.22 24.91 -8.11
C PRO A 20 37.60 25.06 -7.45
N ILE A 21 37.63 25.20 -6.12
CA ILE A 21 38.88 25.35 -5.34
C ILE A 21 39.76 24.09 -5.42
N ILE A 22 39.16 22.90 -5.53
CA ILE A 22 39.89 21.63 -5.63
C ILE A 22 40.61 21.57 -6.99
N PHE A 23 39.92 21.91 -8.07
CA PHE A 23 40.45 21.74 -9.44
C PHE A 23 41.38 22.88 -9.88
N ASN A 24 41.30 24.07 -9.28
CA ASN A 24 42.16 25.20 -9.61
C ASN A 24 43.62 25.07 -9.11
N ARG A 25 43.95 24.03 -8.34
CA ARG A 25 45.29 23.82 -7.74
C ARG A 25 46.18 22.82 -8.47
N GLY A 26 45.90 22.54 -9.75
CA GLY A 26 46.73 21.62 -10.55
C GLY A 26 46.66 20.16 -10.07
N VAL A 27 45.47 19.70 -9.68
CA VAL A 27 45.25 18.30 -9.25
C VAL A 27 45.44 17.36 -10.43
N ALA A 28 46.31 16.36 -10.27
CA ALA A 28 46.48 15.29 -11.25
C ALA A 28 45.23 14.39 -11.24
N ILE A 29 44.59 14.23 -12.40
CA ILE A 29 43.40 13.38 -12.56
C ILE A 29 43.86 11.99 -12.99
N THR A 30 43.53 10.98 -12.19
CA THR A 30 43.78 9.57 -12.51
C THR A 30 42.47 8.88 -12.88
N ARG A 31 42.41 8.25 -14.06
CA ARG A 31 41.29 7.39 -14.45
C ARG A 31 41.36 6.08 -13.64
N LYS A 32 40.20 5.53 -13.25
CA LYS A 32 40.07 4.19 -12.64
C LYS A 32 40.83 3.17 -13.50
N ILE A 33 41.60 2.27 -12.90
CA ILE A 33 42.16 1.12 -13.63
C ILE A 33 40.99 0.20 -14.01
N GLY A 34 40.87 -0.17 -15.28
CA GLY A 34 39.62 -0.72 -15.82
C GLY A 34 38.59 0.38 -16.11
N PHE A 35 37.37 0.01 -16.47
CA PHE A 35 36.34 0.98 -16.84
C PHE A 35 35.57 1.55 -15.62
N PRO A 36 35.09 2.81 -15.73
CA PRO A 36 34.01 3.27 -14.86
C PRO A 36 32.76 2.39 -15.05
N ASP A 37 31.82 2.50 -14.13
CA ASP A 37 30.64 1.62 -14.12
C ASP A 37 29.72 1.87 -15.33
N VAL A 38 29.90 3.00 -16.02
CA VAL A 38 29.20 3.36 -17.26
C VAL A 38 30.20 3.93 -18.26
N ILE A 39 30.17 3.45 -19.51
CA ILE A 39 30.95 3.95 -20.63
C ILE A 39 29.98 4.66 -21.57
N MET A 40 30.09 5.99 -21.68
CA MET A 40 29.20 6.76 -22.56
C MET A 40 29.60 6.58 -24.03
N PRO A 41 28.64 6.65 -24.97
CA PRO A 41 28.96 6.56 -26.40
C PRO A 41 29.96 7.66 -26.80
N GLY A 42 30.98 7.29 -27.57
CA GLY A 42 32.07 8.19 -27.97
C GLY A 42 33.24 8.33 -26.98
N ASP A 43 33.24 7.70 -25.80
CA ASP A 43 34.41 7.68 -24.92
C ASP A 43 35.53 6.80 -25.49
N ILE A 44 36.65 7.43 -25.89
CA ILE A 44 37.80 6.74 -26.45
C ILE A 44 38.84 6.53 -25.34
N ARG A 45 39.15 5.25 -25.09
CA ARG A 45 40.19 4.85 -24.16
C ARG A 45 41.05 3.73 -24.75
N ASN A 46 42.36 3.82 -24.56
CA ASN A 46 43.31 2.77 -24.92
C ASN A 46 44.50 2.77 -23.95
N ASP A 47 44.24 2.42 -22.69
CA ASP A 47 45.28 2.35 -21.66
C ASP A 47 45.67 0.89 -21.42
N LEU A 48 46.93 0.53 -21.66
CA LEU A 48 47.49 -0.75 -21.24
C LEU A 48 48.26 -0.54 -19.93
N TYR A 49 47.87 -1.24 -18.87
CA TYR A 49 48.60 -1.26 -17.62
C TYR A 49 49.44 -2.52 -17.55
N LEU A 50 50.68 -2.37 -17.09
CA LEU A 50 51.61 -3.45 -16.89
C LEU A 50 52.16 -3.39 -15.47
N THR A 51 52.09 -4.51 -14.75
CA THR A 51 52.71 -4.67 -13.44
C THR A 51 53.95 -5.54 -13.57
N LEU A 52 55.11 -5.03 -13.11
CA LEU A 52 56.28 -5.88 -12.89
C LEU A 52 56.04 -6.68 -11.62
N GLU A 53 55.71 -7.97 -11.76
CA GLU A 53 55.35 -8.82 -10.62
C GLU A 53 56.59 -9.28 -9.87
N LYS A 54 57.33 -10.22 -10.48
CA LYS A 54 58.46 -10.90 -9.86
C LYS A 54 59.40 -11.46 -10.90
N GLY A 55 60.64 -11.72 -10.51
CA GLY A 55 61.57 -12.54 -11.28
C GLY A 55 62.30 -13.50 -10.37
N ASP A 56 62.87 -14.56 -10.94
CA ASP A 56 63.77 -15.47 -10.24
C ASP A 56 65.01 -15.70 -11.11
N PHE A 57 66.17 -15.38 -10.56
CA PHE A 57 67.43 -15.32 -11.30
C PHE A 57 68.52 -16.10 -10.58
N GLU A 58 69.43 -16.69 -11.34
CA GLU A 58 70.54 -17.44 -10.77
C GLU A 58 71.62 -16.52 -10.19
N ARG A 59 72.26 -16.95 -9.11
CA ARG A 59 73.40 -16.23 -8.49
C ARG A 59 74.61 -16.17 -9.42
N GLY A 60 74.75 -17.12 -10.35
CA GLY A 60 75.79 -17.11 -11.37
C GLY A 60 77.20 -17.07 -10.78
N GLY A 61 77.51 -17.98 -9.86
CA GLY A 61 78.83 -18.11 -9.24
C GLY A 61 79.22 -17.06 -8.19
N LYS A 62 78.35 -16.08 -7.89
CA LYS A 62 78.61 -15.05 -6.86
C LYS A 62 78.33 -15.56 -5.44
N SER A 63 79.09 -15.08 -4.46
CA SER A 63 78.92 -15.38 -3.03
C SER A 63 77.65 -14.75 -2.41
N VAL A 64 77.20 -13.63 -2.96
CA VAL A 64 76.00 -12.89 -2.56
C VAL A 64 75.00 -12.80 -3.72
N GLN A 65 73.72 -12.61 -3.39
CA GLN A 65 72.66 -12.41 -4.38
C GLN A 65 72.89 -11.13 -5.22
N LYS A 66 72.49 -11.17 -6.50
CA LYS A 66 72.53 -10.05 -7.44
C LYS A 66 71.53 -8.97 -6.99
N ASN A 67 71.92 -7.72 -7.21
CA ASN A 67 71.03 -6.57 -7.20
C ASN A 67 70.52 -6.40 -8.63
N ILE A 68 69.23 -6.58 -8.86
CA ILE A 68 68.65 -6.70 -10.20
C ILE A 68 67.85 -5.43 -10.52
N GLU A 69 68.21 -4.79 -11.62
CA GLU A 69 67.43 -3.71 -12.24
C GLU A 69 66.82 -4.23 -13.54
N VAL A 70 65.54 -3.94 -13.75
CA VAL A 70 64.84 -4.19 -15.01
C VAL A 70 64.74 -2.88 -15.78
N THR A 71 65.25 -2.86 -17.01
CA THR A 71 65.02 -1.76 -17.95
C THR A 71 63.94 -2.19 -18.95
N MET A 72 62.85 -1.43 -19.06
CA MET A 72 61.76 -1.74 -19.99
C MET A 72 61.71 -0.73 -21.14
N TYR A 73 61.51 -1.24 -22.35
CA TYR A 73 61.29 -0.48 -23.57
C TYR A 73 59.98 -0.89 -24.25
N VAL A 74 59.29 0.09 -24.84
CA VAL A 74 58.22 -0.13 -25.80
C VAL A 74 58.82 0.06 -27.19
N LEU A 75 58.80 -0.98 -28.02
CA LEU A 75 59.47 -1.00 -29.31
C LEU A 75 58.47 -1.32 -30.42
N TYR A 76 58.70 -0.76 -31.60
CA TYR A 76 57.95 -1.11 -32.82
C TYR A 76 58.66 -2.23 -33.60
N ALA A 77 57.99 -2.77 -34.62
CA ALA A 77 58.45 -3.95 -35.37
C ALA A 77 59.82 -3.78 -36.04
N ASP A 78 60.23 -2.54 -36.34
CA ASP A 78 61.53 -2.16 -36.90
C ASP A 78 62.62 -1.93 -35.84
N GLY A 79 62.28 -2.02 -34.55
CA GLY A 79 63.17 -1.75 -33.44
C GLY A 79 63.20 -0.29 -32.96
N GLU A 80 62.35 0.58 -33.52
CA GLU A 80 62.20 1.95 -33.05
C GLU A 80 61.65 1.96 -31.61
N ILE A 81 62.30 2.67 -30.69
CA ILE A 81 61.75 2.92 -29.34
C ILE A 81 60.63 3.94 -29.47
N LEU A 82 59.41 3.54 -29.11
CA LEU A 82 58.27 4.44 -29.09
C LEU A 82 58.44 5.47 -27.97
N LYS A 83 58.57 6.74 -28.37
CA LYS A 83 58.77 7.85 -27.45
C LYS A 83 57.50 8.13 -26.65
N ASP A 84 57.69 8.48 -25.37
CA ASP A 84 56.62 8.92 -24.46
C ASP A 84 55.48 7.90 -24.25
N CYS A 85 55.76 6.61 -24.44
CA CYS A 85 54.81 5.50 -24.26
C CYS A 85 54.88 4.82 -22.87
N ILE A 86 55.53 5.45 -21.88
CA ILE A 86 55.62 4.93 -20.50
C ILE A 86 55.24 6.03 -19.51
N SER A 87 54.29 5.75 -18.61
CA SER A 87 53.80 6.67 -17.59
C SER A 87 53.82 6.00 -16.21
N LEU A 88 54.55 6.59 -15.25
CA LEU A 88 54.73 6.05 -13.88
C LEU A 88 53.70 6.58 -12.87
N GLY A 89 52.87 7.54 -13.28
CA GLY A 89 51.83 8.12 -12.43
C GLY A 89 51.15 9.28 -13.14
N SER A 90 49.92 9.60 -12.73
CA SER A 90 49.23 10.78 -13.27
C SER A 90 49.90 12.05 -12.78
N GLY A 91 50.21 12.97 -13.69
CA GLY A 91 50.91 14.23 -13.41
C GLY A 91 52.43 14.17 -13.57
N GLU A 92 53.01 12.97 -13.76
CA GLU A 92 54.41 12.81 -14.17
C GLU A 92 54.56 12.88 -15.70
N PRO A 93 55.67 13.39 -16.23
CA PRO A 93 55.93 13.35 -17.67
C PRO A 93 56.11 11.91 -18.15
N ASN A 94 55.58 11.62 -19.33
CA ASN A 94 55.82 10.34 -19.98
C ASN A 94 57.32 10.16 -20.29
N ARG A 95 57.75 8.91 -20.37
CA ARG A 95 59.13 8.50 -20.61
C ARG A 95 59.18 7.51 -21.77
N SER A 96 60.37 7.35 -22.34
CA SER A 96 60.65 6.36 -23.39
C SER A 96 61.29 5.08 -22.84
N VAL A 97 61.82 5.14 -21.61
CA VAL A 97 62.50 4.04 -20.93
C VAL A 97 62.12 4.03 -19.46
N TYR A 98 61.84 2.85 -18.93
CA TYR A 98 61.58 2.64 -17.50
C TYR A 98 62.72 1.85 -16.84
N HIS A 99 63.01 2.17 -15.59
CA HIS A 99 63.97 1.47 -14.74
C HIS A 99 63.29 1.11 -13.43
N SER A 100 63.29 -0.17 -13.07
CA SER A 100 62.74 -0.64 -11.79
C SER A 100 63.58 -0.17 -10.61
N PHE A 101 63.01 -0.14 -9.41
CA PHE A 101 63.86 -0.10 -8.21
C PHE A 101 64.64 -1.39 -8.05
N VAL A 102 65.71 -1.34 -7.25
CA VAL A 102 66.64 -2.44 -7.06
C VAL A 102 66.58 -2.92 -5.61
N LEU A 103 66.15 -4.17 -5.41
CA LEU A 103 66.18 -4.82 -4.10
C LEU A 103 67.58 -5.34 -3.80
N TYR A 104 68.15 -4.87 -2.68
CA TYR A 104 69.50 -5.21 -2.28
C TYR A 104 69.63 -6.69 -1.96
N HIS A 105 70.60 -7.36 -2.60
CA HIS A 105 70.88 -8.79 -2.49
C HIS A 105 69.62 -9.65 -2.60
N ASN A 106 68.81 -9.45 -3.63
CA ASN A 106 67.63 -10.27 -3.87
C ASN A 106 67.61 -10.83 -5.30
N ASN A 107 67.79 -12.14 -5.41
CA ASN A 107 67.72 -12.87 -6.68
C ASN A 107 66.30 -13.19 -7.13
N SER A 108 65.33 -13.08 -6.23
CA SER A 108 63.93 -13.34 -6.52
C SER A 108 63.10 -12.08 -6.21
N PRO A 109 63.40 -10.94 -6.85
CA PRO A 109 62.77 -9.66 -6.55
C PRO A 109 61.26 -9.71 -6.84
N ARG A 110 60.49 -9.03 -6.00
CA ARG A 110 59.07 -8.73 -6.23
C ARG A 110 58.93 -7.21 -6.29
N TRP A 111 58.59 -6.68 -7.45
CA TRP A 111 58.56 -5.23 -7.66
C TRP A 111 57.19 -4.66 -7.31
N GLY A 112 56.12 -5.25 -7.83
CA GLY A 112 54.76 -4.73 -7.67
C GLY A 112 54.60 -3.32 -8.26
N GLU A 113 55.42 -2.97 -9.26
CA GLU A 113 55.41 -1.64 -9.89
C GLU A 113 54.42 -1.62 -11.05
N VAL A 114 53.39 -0.78 -10.95
CA VAL A 114 52.36 -0.60 -11.99
C VAL A 114 52.77 0.54 -12.92
N ILE A 115 52.80 0.26 -14.22
CA ILE A 115 53.20 1.18 -15.28
C ILE A 115 52.06 1.30 -16.28
N LYS A 116 51.69 2.53 -16.65
CA LYS A 116 50.75 2.77 -17.74
C LYS A 116 51.51 2.93 -19.05
N LEU A 117 51.05 2.26 -20.10
CA LEU A 117 51.60 2.29 -21.45
C LEU A 117 50.61 2.97 -22.42
N PRO A 118 50.65 4.31 -22.56
CA PRO A 118 49.79 5.05 -23.49
C PRO A 118 50.27 4.90 -24.94
N ILE A 119 50.06 3.71 -25.52
CA ILE A 119 50.49 3.39 -26.88
C ILE A 119 49.40 3.85 -27.88
N PRO A 120 49.75 4.61 -28.93
CA PRO A 120 48.82 4.98 -29.99
C PRO A 120 48.20 3.74 -30.67
N ILE A 121 46.88 3.77 -30.91
CA ILE A 121 46.12 2.62 -31.43
C ILE A 121 46.66 2.14 -32.78
N ASP A 122 47.06 3.07 -33.64
CA ASP A 122 47.63 2.83 -34.96
C ASP A 122 49.01 2.16 -34.91
N ARG A 123 49.79 2.41 -33.85
CA ARG A 123 51.11 1.78 -33.62
C ARG A 123 51.05 0.56 -32.70
N PHE A 124 49.89 0.25 -32.12
CA PHE A 124 49.73 -0.90 -31.22
C PHE A 124 50.02 -2.23 -31.95
N ARG A 125 49.50 -2.36 -33.18
CA ARG A 125 49.82 -3.50 -34.06
C ARG A 125 51.28 -3.43 -34.50
N GLY A 126 52.06 -4.44 -34.12
CA GLY A 126 53.50 -4.51 -34.39
C GLY A 126 54.38 -3.97 -33.27
N SER A 127 53.80 -3.50 -32.15
CA SER A 127 54.57 -3.14 -30.96
C SER A 127 54.81 -4.34 -30.05
N HIS A 128 55.95 -4.35 -29.36
CA HIS A 128 56.32 -5.33 -28.34
C HIS A 128 57.05 -4.67 -27.17
N LEU A 129 57.07 -5.37 -26.04
CA LEU A 129 57.80 -4.96 -24.85
C LEU A 129 59.10 -5.73 -24.76
N ARG A 130 60.20 -5.05 -24.41
CA ARG A 130 61.49 -5.68 -24.11
C ARG A 130 61.94 -5.29 -22.70
N PHE A 131 62.31 -6.30 -21.91
CA PHE A 131 62.79 -6.18 -20.54
C PHE A 131 64.25 -6.63 -20.50
N GLU A 132 65.15 -5.75 -20.09
CA GLU A 132 66.58 -6.03 -20.00
C GLU A 132 66.99 -6.11 -18.52
N PHE A 133 67.69 -7.18 -18.15
CA PHE A 133 68.10 -7.44 -16.77
C PHE A 133 69.57 -7.07 -16.56
N ARG A 134 69.80 -6.10 -15.67
CA ARG A 134 71.14 -5.59 -15.36
C ARG A 134 71.49 -5.78 -13.90
N HIS A 135 72.75 -6.07 -13.64
CA HIS A 135 73.26 -6.15 -12.26
C HIS A 135 73.83 -4.81 -11.79
N CYS A 136 73.30 -4.29 -10.68
CA CYS A 136 73.77 -3.05 -10.07
C CYS A 136 74.81 -3.32 -8.97
N SER A 137 76.09 -3.07 -9.23
CA SER A 137 77.14 -3.16 -8.20
C SER A 137 77.02 -2.01 -7.20
N THR A 138 77.20 -2.27 -5.91
CA THR A 138 77.32 -1.20 -4.89
C THR A 138 78.74 -0.64 -4.78
N LYS A 139 79.73 -1.34 -5.37
CA LYS A 139 81.15 -0.98 -5.29
C LYS A 139 81.67 -0.32 -6.58
N ASP A 140 81.10 -0.67 -7.73
CA ASP A 140 81.48 -0.11 -9.03
C ASP A 140 80.43 0.89 -9.53
N LYS A 141 80.85 2.13 -9.78
CA LYS A 141 80.02 3.17 -10.42
C LYS A 141 80.06 3.13 -11.96
N GLY A 142 80.64 2.07 -12.55
CA GLY A 142 80.73 1.88 -14.01
C GLY A 142 79.40 1.47 -14.67
N GLU A 143 79.43 1.16 -15.96
CA GLU A 143 78.25 0.70 -16.70
C GLU A 143 77.66 -0.58 -16.09
N LYS A 144 76.33 -0.59 -15.93
CA LYS A 144 75.57 -1.72 -15.39
C LYS A 144 75.65 -2.89 -16.38
N LYS A 145 76.16 -4.04 -15.92
CA LYS A 145 76.33 -5.22 -16.78
C LYS A 145 74.98 -5.89 -17.08
N LEU A 146 74.61 -5.95 -18.35
CA LEU A 146 73.52 -6.77 -18.88
C LEU A 146 73.87 -8.25 -18.73
N PHE A 147 72.90 -9.09 -18.36
CA PHE A 147 73.10 -10.54 -18.29
C PHE A 147 71.94 -11.35 -18.90
N GLY A 148 70.84 -10.69 -19.25
CA GLY A 148 69.73 -11.33 -19.93
C GLY A 148 68.60 -10.38 -20.27
N PHE A 149 67.61 -10.87 -21.00
CA PHE A 149 66.41 -10.12 -21.38
C PHE A 149 65.20 -11.03 -21.52
N ALA A 150 64.01 -10.44 -21.52
CA ALA A 150 62.74 -11.06 -21.88
C ALA A 150 61.97 -10.11 -22.81
N PHE A 151 60.98 -10.61 -23.53
CA PHE A 151 60.14 -9.77 -24.38
C PHE A 151 58.72 -10.35 -24.51
N THR A 152 57.77 -9.57 -25.00
CA THR A 152 56.43 -10.06 -25.37
C THR A 152 55.76 -9.15 -26.41
N PRO A 153 55.18 -9.69 -27.50
CA PRO A 153 54.36 -8.91 -28.44
C PRO A 153 53.05 -8.42 -27.80
N LEU A 154 52.58 -7.24 -28.18
CA LEU A 154 51.32 -6.69 -27.63
C LEU A 154 50.06 -7.19 -28.35
N MET A 155 50.21 -7.80 -29.53
CA MET A 155 49.11 -8.33 -30.33
C MET A 155 49.47 -9.72 -30.87
N ARG A 156 48.52 -10.64 -30.82
CA ARG A 156 48.63 -12.02 -31.31
C ARG A 156 48.41 -12.09 -32.82
N ASP A 157 48.73 -13.24 -33.40
CA ASP A 157 48.58 -13.50 -34.85
C ASP A 157 47.12 -13.46 -35.32
N ASP A 158 46.17 -13.81 -34.46
CA ASP A 158 44.73 -13.72 -34.72
C ASP A 158 44.19 -12.28 -34.72
N GLY A 159 45.03 -11.30 -34.38
CA GLY A 159 44.69 -9.88 -34.34
C GLY A 159 44.08 -9.42 -33.01
N THR A 160 43.92 -10.30 -32.02
CA THR A 160 43.56 -9.92 -30.65
C THR A 160 44.77 -9.37 -29.90
N THR A 161 44.54 -8.52 -28.90
CA THR A 161 45.63 -8.02 -28.05
C THR A 161 46.09 -9.08 -27.05
N LEU A 162 47.28 -8.89 -26.49
CA LEU A 162 47.78 -9.67 -25.36
C LEU A 162 46.71 -9.75 -24.26
N SER A 163 46.44 -10.95 -23.75
CA SER A 163 45.37 -11.18 -22.77
C SER A 163 45.69 -10.60 -21.39
N ASP A 164 44.67 -10.19 -20.66
CA ASP A 164 44.79 -9.73 -19.28
C ASP A 164 45.06 -10.91 -18.35
N ASP A 165 46.34 -11.18 -18.08
CA ASP A 165 46.78 -12.29 -17.22
C ASP A 165 48.18 -12.02 -16.63
N ILE A 166 48.69 -12.96 -15.83
CA ILE A 166 50.07 -13.05 -15.40
C ILE A 166 50.87 -13.86 -16.42
N HIS A 167 51.73 -13.18 -17.18
CA HIS A 167 52.57 -13.78 -18.21
C HIS A 167 53.92 -14.18 -17.62
N GLU A 168 54.22 -15.48 -17.60
CA GLU A 168 55.55 -16.01 -17.27
C GLU A 168 56.43 -16.02 -18.53
N LEU A 169 57.28 -15.01 -18.64
CA LEU A 169 58.18 -14.80 -19.77
C LEU A 169 59.50 -15.56 -19.58
N TYR A 170 60.03 -16.04 -20.70
CA TYR A 170 61.35 -16.67 -20.75
C TYR A 170 62.48 -15.64 -20.68
N VAL A 171 63.50 -15.98 -19.89
CA VAL A 171 64.73 -15.19 -19.78
C VAL A 171 65.78 -15.75 -20.72
N TYR A 172 66.22 -14.94 -21.66
CA TYR A 172 67.28 -15.23 -22.60
C TYR A 172 68.59 -14.61 -22.14
N LYS A 173 69.70 -15.35 -22.16
CA LYS A 173 71.02 -14.85 -21.80
C LYS A 173 71.54 -13.89 -22.86
N CYS A 174 72.07 -12.75 -22.42
CA CYS A 174 72.65 -11.72 -23.28
C CYS A 174 73.66 -10.89 -22.49
N ASP A 175 74.91 -10.84 -22.95
CA ASP A 175 75.99 -10.12 -22.29
C ASP A 175 76.40 -8.82 -23.01
N GLU A 176 75.94 -8.57 -24.24
CA GLU A 176 76.32 -7.42 -25.08
C GLU A 176 75.09 -6.70 -25.68
N ASN A 177 75.01 -5.38 -25.47
CA ASN A 177 73.89 -4.55 -26.01
C ASN A 177 73.86 -4.49 -27.55
N SER A 178 75.00 -4.67 -28.23
CA SER A 178 75.12 -4.63 -29.71
C SER A 178 74.26 -5.69 -30.42
N THR A 179 73.96 -6.80 -29.72
CA THR A 179 73.12 -7.89 -30.22
C THR A 179 71.68 -7.48 -30.48
N PHE A 180 71.20 -6.37 -29.89
CA PHE A 180 69.86 -5.84 -30.11
C PHE A 180 69.72 -5.00 -31.38
N ASN A 181 70.80 -4.74 -32.14
CA ASN A 181 70.72 -3.97 -33.40
C ASN A 181 69.89 -4.68 -34.49
N ASN A 182 69.70 -6.00 -34.39
CA ASN A 182 68.84 -6.78 -35.28
C ASN A 182 67.72 -7.46 -34.48
N HIS A 183 66.57 -6.80 -34.40
CA HIS A 183 65.43 -7.23 -33.57
C HIS A 183 64.76 -8.53 -34.07
N ALA A 184 64.91 -8.87 -35.35
CA ALA A 184 64.41 -10.12 -35.92
C ALA A 184 65.05 -11.35 -35.27
N LEU A 185 66.23 -11.21 -34.66
CA LEU A 185 66.95 -12.31 -34.01
C LEU A 185 66.25 -12.87 -32.78
N TYR A 186 65.43 -12.06 -32.08
CA TYR A 186 64.69 -12.53 -30.91
C TYR A 186 63.17 -12.57 -31.12
N LEU A 187 62.59 -11.75 -32.01
CA LEU A 187 61.13 -11.74 -32.21
C LEU A 187 60.57 -13.07 -32.74
N GLY A 188 61.39 -13.90 -33.39
CA GLY A 188 61.02 -15.26 -33.81
C GLY A 188 61.19 -16.34 -32.74
N LEU A 189 61.64 -15.98 -31.52
CA LEU A 189 61.82 -16.91 -30.41
C LEU A 189 60.52 -17.01 -29.58
N PRO A 190 60.25 -18.15 -28.92
CA PRO A 190 59.09 -18.25 -28.04
C PRO A 190 59.26 -17.34 -26.83
N CYS A 191 58.25 -16.54 -26.49
CA CYS A 191 58.34 -15.62 -25.36
C CYS A 191 57.77 -16.22 -24.06
N CYS A 192 56.84 -17.15 -24.17
CA CYS A 192 56.23 -17.88 -23.05
C CYS A 192 55.97 -19.36 -23.40
N LYS A 193 55.32 -20.10 -22.47
CA LYS A 193 54.98 -21.53 -22.67
C LYS A 193 53.96 -21.76 -23.79
N GLU A 194 53.04 -20.84 -24.02
CA GLU A 194 51.96 -20.97 -25.01
C GLU A 194 52.49 -20.97 -26.44
N ASP A 195 53.51 -20.15 -26.72
CA ASP A 195 54.19 -20.06 -28.02
C ASP A 195 55.03 -21.30 -28.35
N TYR A 196 55.42 -22.08 -27.33
CA TYR A 196 56.30 -23.23 -27.50
C TYR A 196 55.62 -24.38 -28.27
N ASN A 197 54.29 -24.49 -28.18
CA ASN A 197 53.52 -25.52 -28.87
C ASN A 197 53.39 -25.26 -30.39
N GLY A 198 53.70 -24.05 -30.87
CA GLY A 198 53.61 -23.65 -32.28
C GLY A 198 54.91 -23.77 -33.09
N CYS A 199 56.07 -24.01 -32.44
CA CYS A 199 57.38 -24.02 -33.09
C CYS A 199 58.15 -25.33 -32.83
N PRO A 200 58.00 -26.38 -33.67
CA PRO A 200 58.60 -27.69 -33.42
C PRO A 200 60.10 -27.81 -33.73
N ASN A 201 60.76 -26.80 -34.32
CA ASN A 201 62.18 -26.86 -34.68
C ASN A 201 62.91 -25.56 -34.32
N ILE A 202 63.42 -25.45 -33.10
CA ILE A 202 64.33 -24.38 -32.69
C ILE A 202 65.77 -24.81 -33.08
N PRO A 203 66.49 -24.09 -33.98
CA PRO A 203 67.85 -24.45 -34.37
C PRO A 203 68.82 -24.44 -33.17
N SER A 204 69.75 -25.39 -33.09
CA SER A 204 70.73 -25.50 -32.01
C SER A 204 71.81 -24.39 -32.00
N SER A 205 71.79 -23.48 -32.98
CA SER A 205 72.69 -22.32 -33.11
C SER A 205 71.99 -20.98 -32.88
N LEU A 206 71.10 -20.89 -31.88
CA LEU A 206 70.48 -19.61 -31.53
C LEU A 206 71.52 -18.64 -30.95
N ILE A 207 71.47 -17.38 -31.40
CA ILE A 207 72.28 -16.27 -30.85
C ILE A 207 71.93 -16.01 -29.38
N PHE A 208 70.68 -16.28 -28.98
CA PHE A 208 70.21 -16.13 -27.61
C PHE A 208 69.84 -17.48 -27.00
N GLN A 209 70.49 -17.84 -25.88
CA GLN A 209 70.22 -19.08 -25.16
C GLN A 209 69.16 -18.85 -24.07
N ARG A 210 68.07 -19.63 -24.11
CA ARG A 210 67.03 -19.60 -23.06
C ARG A 210 67.55 -20.21 -21.76
N SER A 211 67.34 -19.51 -20.64
CA SER A 211 67.55 -20.06 -19.30
C SER A 211 66.44 -21.03 -18.91
N THR A 212 66.78 -22.22 -18.41
CA THR A 212 65.81 -23.22 -17.93
C THR A 212 65.45 -23.05 -16.44
N LYS A 213 66.16 -22.17 -15.74
CA LYS A 213 66.07 -21.99 -14.28
C LYS A 213 65.70 -20.57 -13.87
N GLU A 214 65.56 -19.66 -14.82
CA GLU A 214 65.21 -18.26 -14.56
C GLU A 214 63.90 -17.93 -15.27
N PHE A 215 63.03 -17.18 -14.59
CA PHE A 215 61.77 -16.72 -15.15
C PHE A 215 61.49 -15.28 -14.70
N PHE A 216 60.68 -14.58 -15.50
CA PHE A 216 60.23 -13.23 -15.21
C PHE A 216 58.72 -13.16 -15.45
N SER A 217 57.98 -12.66 -14.47
CA SER A 217 56.53 -12.55 -14.54
C SER A 217 56.12 -11.08 -14.64
N ILE A 218 55.22 -10.79 -15.58
CA ILE A 218 54.49 -9.53 -15.68
C ILE A 218 53.00 -9.80 -15.57
N SER A 219 52.23 -8.81 -15.15
CA SER A 219 50.76 -8.83 -15.29
C SER A 219 50.34 -7.71 -16.23
N THR A 220 49.36 -7.97 -17.11
CA THR A 220 48.82 -6.95 -18.00
C THR A 220 47.33 -6.75 -17.77
N GLN A 221 46.88 -5.50 -17.93
CA GLN A 221 45.46 -5.14 -17.88
C GLN A 221 45.14 -4.09 -18.93
N LEU A 222 44.32 -4.43 -19.92
CA LEU A 222 43.94 -3.57 -21.02
C LEU A 222 42.58 -2.90 -20.75
N SER A 223 42.59 -1.58 -20.74
CA SER A 223 41.38 -0.75 -20.70
C SER A 223 41.19 -0.06 -22.05
N SER A 224 40.65 -0.79 -23.03
CA SER A 224 40.45 -0.29 -24.40
C SER A 224 38.99 -0.36 -24.87
N THR A 225 38.48 0.71 -25.47
CA THR A 225 37.20 0.76 -26.18
C THR A 225 37.38 0.56 -27.70
N LYS A 226 38.61 0.27 -28.15
CA LYS A 226 38.95 0.12 -29.58
C LYS A 226 39.67 -1.18 -29.92
N LEU A 227 40.32 -1.81 -28.95
CA LEU A 227 41.03 -3.07 -29.13
C LEU A 227 40.42 -4.13 -28.22
N THR A 228 39.99 -5.25 -28.81
CA THR A 228 39.36 -6.35 -28.10
C THR A 228 40.31 -7.54 -27.94
N GLN A 229 40.15 -8.25 -26.83
CA GLN A 229 40.83 -9.53 -26.56
C GLN A 229 39.97 -10.73 -27.00
N ASN A 230 38.73 -10.49 -27.43
CA ASN A 230 37.78 -11.52 -27.83
C ASN A 230 37.78 -11.71 -29.35
N VAL A 231 38.08 -12.93 -29.80
CA VAL A 231 38.19 -13.28 -31.22
C VAL A 231 36.86 -13.14 -31.96
N ASP A 232 35.74 -13.56 -31.34
CA ASP A 232 34.42 -13.51 -31.98
C ASP A 232 33.93 -12.07 -32.16
N LEU A 233 34.19 -11.20 -31.17
CA LEU A 233 33.88 -9.78 -31.27
C LEU A 233 34.74 -9.10 -32.35
N LEU A 234 36.04 -9.44 -32.43
CA LEU A 234 36.91 -8.92 -33.48
C LEU A 234 36.43 -9.34 -34.87
N ALA A 235 35.99 -10.59 -35.02
CA ALA A 235 35.43 -11.11 -36.26
C ALA A 235 34.15 -10.36 -36.67
N LEU A 236 33.30 -9.99 -35.70
CA LEU A 236 32.13 -9.13 -35.94
C LEU A 236 32.52 -7.74 -36.42
N LEU A 237 33.41 -7.05 -35.69
CA LEU A 237 33.83 -5.69 -36.05
C LEU A 237 34.58 -5.65 -37.41
N LYS A 238 35.21 -6.75 -37.81
CA LYS A 238 35.91 -6.92 -39.10
C LYS A 238 35.16 -7.84 -40.07
N TRP A 239 33.83 -7.94 -39.97
CA TRP A 239 33.03 -8.90 -40.74
C TRP A 239 33.24 -8.82 -42.25
N LYS A 240 33.55 -7.63 -42.80
CA LYS A 240 33.85 -7.43 -44.23
C LYS A 240 35.07 -8.22 -44.73
N VAL A 241 35.98 -8.61 -43.85
CA VAL A 241 37.13 -9.47 -44.18
C VAL A 241 36.71 -10.93 -44.39
N TYR A 242 35.58 -11.33 -43.80
CA TYR A 242 35.06 -12.71 -43.81
C TYR A 242 33.58 -12.78 -44.24
N PRO A 243 33.21 -12.32 -45.44
CA PRO A 243 31.81 -12.18 -45.88
C PRO A 243 31.03 -13.52 -45.88
N ASP A 244 31.71 -14.64 -46.13
CA ASP A 244 31.10 -15.97 -46.14
C ASP A 244 30.76 -16.50 -44.74
N ARG A 245 31.34 -15.93 -43.69
CA ARG A 245 31.18 -16.38 -42.29
C ARG A 245 30.25 -15.50 -41.47
N VAL A 246 29.59 -14.50 -42.07
CA VAL A 246 28.74 -13.53 -41.34
C VAL A 246 27.62 -14.19 -40.54
N MET A 247 26.99 -15.24 -41.07
CA MET A 247 25.93 -16.00 -40.37
C MET A 247 26.47 -16.65 -39.08
N ASP A 248 27.65 -17.27 -39.17
CA ASP A 248 28.32 -17.90 -38.03
C ASP A 248 28.76 -16.85 -37.00
N ILE A 249 29.32 -15.72 -37.47
CA ILE A 249 29.76 -14.60 -36.65
C ILE A 249 28.59 -14.02 -35.83
N LEU A 250 27.45 -13.75 -36.48
CA LEU A 250 26.24 -13.31 -35.79
C LEU A 250 25.72 -14.36 -34.80
N GLY A 251 25.82 -15.65 -35.15
CA GLY A 251 25.45 -16.75 -34.28
C GLY A 251 26.28 -16.82 -32.99
N ARG A 252 27.58 -16.51 -33.07
CA ARG A 252 28.55 -16.53 -31.97
C ARG A 252 28.54 -15.29 -31.09
N LEU A 253 27.97 -14.17 -31.54
CA LEU A 253 27.84 -12.97 -30.70
C LEU A 253 27.19 -13.25 -29.33
N ARG A 254 26.26 -14.22 -29.28
CA ARG A 254 25.58 -14.68 -28.05
C ARG A 254 26.50 -15.40 -27.06
N GLN A 255 27.71 -15.78 -27.49
CA GLN A 255 28.74 -16.42 -26.66
C GLN A 255 29.75 -15.40 -26.10
N VAL A 256 29.72 -14.16 -26.59
CA VAL A 256 30.59 -13.09 -26.11
C VAL A 256 30.15 -12.67 -24.70
N SER A 257 31.11 -12.42 -23.81
CA SER A 257 30.82 -12.01 -22.45
C SER A 257 30.13 -10.64 -22.42
N GLY A 258 29.18 -10.47 -21.50
CA GLY A 258 28.45 -9.20 -21.37
C GLY A 258 29.36 -8.00 -21.08
N GLU A 259 30.50 -8.22 -20.40
CA GLU A 259 31.52 -7.20 -20.14
C GLU A 259 32.18 -6.69 -21.41
N GLU A 260 32.45 -7.57 -22.39
CA GLU A 260 32.95 -7.13 -23.70
C GLU A 260 31.86 -6.43 -24.51
N ILE A 261 30.63 -6.91 -24.46
CA ILE A 261 29.51 -6.28 -25.19
C ILE A 261 29.29 -4.83 -24.74
N VAL A 262 29.27 -4.56 -23.42
CA VAL A 262 29.04 -3.19 -22.93
C VAL A 262 30.21 -2.24 -23.23
N LYS A 263 31.45 -2.73 -23.32
CA LYS A 263 32.63 -1.93 -23.73
C LYS A 263 32.53 -1.46 -25.18
N PHE A 264 32.02 -2.32 -26.06
CA PHE A 264 31.93 -2.07 -27.50
C PHE A 264 30.49 -1.86 -27.97
N LEU A 265 29.57 -1.49 -27.08
CA LEU A 265 28.13 -1.48 -27.35
C LEU A 265 27.77 -0.67 -28.61
N GLN A 266 28.33 0.54 -28.72
CA GLN A 266 28.13 1.40 -29.90
C GLN A 266 28.66 0.74 -31.18
N ASP A 267 29.93 0.32 -31.19
CA ASP A 267 30.58 -0.26 -32.38
C ASP A 267 29.88 -1.58 -32.81
N ILE A 268 29.37 -2.37 -31.85
CA ILE A 268 28.56 -3.57 -32.12
C ILE A 268 27.23 -3.20 -32.77
N LEU A 269 26.48 -2.25 -32.21
CA LEU A 269 25.17 -1.85 -32.74
C LEU A 269 25.31 -1.24 -34.14
N ASP A 270 26.29 -0.35 -34.35
CA ASP A 270 26.59 0.22 -35.66
C ASP A 270 26.90 -0.90 -36.66
N THR A 271 27.72 -1.87 -36.28
CA THR A 271 28.06 -3.03 -37.12
C THR A 271 26.83 -3.87 -37.47
N LEU A 272 25.95 -4.13 -36.50
CA LEU A 272 24.73 -4.92 -36.70
C LEU A 272 23.78 -4.26 -37.72
N PHE A 273 23.59 -2.94 -37.63
CA PHE A 273 22.73 -2.22 -38.59
C PHE A 273 23.39 -2.07 -39.96
N VAL A 274 24.72 -1.95 -40.03
CA VAL A 274 25.44 -2.00 -41.32
C VAL A 274 25.30 -3.37 -41.99
N ILE A 275 25.34 -4.47 -41.23
CA ILE A 275 25.09 -5.82 -41.77
C ILE A 275 23.62 -5.97 -42.23
N LEU A 276 22.68 -5.35 -41.50
CA LEU A 276 21.26 -5.33 -41.87
C LEU A 276 21.01 -4.63 -43.22
N ASP A 277 21.69 -3.50 -43.43
CA ASP A 277 21.59 -2.70 -44.66
C ASP A 277 22.28 -3.37 -45.86
N ASP A 278 23.30 -4.22 -45.63
CA ASP A 278 24.02 -4.94 -46.69
C ASP A 278 23.14 -6.01 -47.36
N ASN A 279 22.47 -6.85 -46.56
CA ASN A 279 21.51 -7.84 -47.07
C ASN A 279 20.43 -8.18 -46.04
N THR A 280 19.33 -7.45 -46.11
CA THR A 280 18.21 -7.58 -45.17
C THR A 280 17.57 -8.97 -45.22
N GLU A 281 17.41 -9.57 -46.40
CA GLU A 281 16.77 -10.89 -46.54
C GLU A 281 17.59 -12.01 -45.90
N LYS A 282 18.92 -11.96 -46.06
CA LYS A 282 19.84 -12.99 -45.57
C LYS A 282 20.13 -12.84 -44.08
N TYR A 283 20.35 -11.62 -43.60
CA TYR A 283 20.87 -11.37 -42.25
C TYR A 283 19.81 -10.83 -41.27
N GLY A 284 18.64 -10.39 -41.74
CA GLY A 284 17.64 -9.66 -40.95
C GLY A 284 17.23 -10.35 -39.65
N LEU A 285 16.86 -11.62 -39.70
CA LEU A 285 16.46 -12.37 -38.51
C LEU A 285 17.59 -12.56 -37.50
N LEU A 286 18.84 -12.77 -37.95
CA LEU A 286 19.98 -12.94 -37.05
C LEU A 286 20.38 -11.62 -36.40
N VAL A 287 20.35 -10.51 -37.14
CA VAL A 287 20.55 -9.17 -36.58
C VAL A 287 19.47 -8.86 -35.54
N PHE A 288 18.21 -9.17 -35.83
CA PHE A 288 17.10 -9.01 -34.88
C PHE A 288 17.34 -9.81 -33.60
N GLN A 289 17.73 -11.09 -33.71
CA GLN A 289 18.05 -11.93 -32.55
C GLN A 289 19.24 -11.40 -31.74
N SER A 290 20.28 -10.90 -32.40
CA SER A 290 21.43 -10.26 -31.76
C SER A 290 21.02 -9.00 -31.01
N LEU A 291 20.15 -8.18 -31.60
CA LEU A 291 19.62 -6.98 -30.97
C LEU A 291 18.79 -7.31 -29.72
N VAL A 292 17.89 -8.30 -29.81
CA VAL A 292 17.10 -8.78 -28.66
C VAL A 292 18.01 -9.28 -27.54
N PHE A 293 19.05 -10.05 -27.87
CA PHE A 293 20.03 -10.53 -26.90
C PHE A 293 20.75 -9.37 -26.18
N ILE A 294 21.24 -8.37 -26.92
CA ILE A 294 21.89 -7.19 -26.34
C ILE A 294 20.92 -6.42 -25.45
N ILE A 295 19.68 -6.19 -25.89
CA ILE A 295 18.67 -5.48 -25.09
C ILE A 295 18.40 -6.21 -23.77
N ASN A 296 18.21 -7.53 -23.80
CA ASN A 296 17.95 -8.31 -22.58
C ASN A 296 19.19 -8.42 -21.68
N LEU A 297 20.41 -8.42 -22.23
CA LEU A 297 21.64 -8.29 -21.45
C LEU A 297 21.64 -6.99 -20.62
N LEU A 298 21.23 -5.86 -21.23
CA LEU A 298 21.14 -4.57 -20.53
C LEU A 298 19.97 -4.48 -19.54
N ARG A 299 19.07 -5.46 -19.53
CA ARG A 299 18.04 -5.57 -18.50
C ARG A 299 18.53 -6.27 -17.23
N ASP A 300 19.63 -7.02 -17.30
CA ASP A 300 20.22 -7.66 -16.13
C ASP A 300 20.69 -6.59 -15.12
N SER A 301 20.45 -6.85 -13.84
CA SER A 301 20.95 -6.07 -12.71
C SER A 301 22.44 -5.71 -12.82
N LYS A 302 23.27 -6.60 -13.40
CA LYS A 302 24.70 -6.36 -13.59
C LYS A 302 24.99 -5.21 -14.58
N TYR A 303 24.16 -5.02 -15.58
CA TYR A 303 24.38 -4.07 -16.69
C TYR A 303 23.33 -2.97 -16.77
N PHE A 304 22.40 -2.88 -15.81
CA PHE A 304 21.30 -1.92 -15.81
C PHE A 304 21.75 -0.45 -15.98
N HIS A 305 22.93 -0.09 -15.46
CA HIS A 305 23.50 1.26 -15.58
C HIS A 305 23.88 1.66 -17.02
N PHE A 306 23.88 0.72 -17.97
CA PHE A 306 24.10 0.99 -19.41
C PHE A 306 22.82 1.29 -20.19
N ARG A 307 21.64 1.27 -19.56
CA ARG A 307 20.39 1.71 -20.22
C ARG A 307 20.44 3.16 -20.73
N PRO A 308 20.90 4.16 -19.94
CA PRO A 308 21.08 5.52 -20.44
C PRO A 308 22.07 5.62 -21.62
N VAL A 309 23.05 4.72 -21.70
CA VAL A 309 24.01 4.63 -22.82
C VAL A 309 23.28 4.20 -24.09
N MET A 310 22.43 3.17 -24.00
CA MET A 310 21.58 2.74 -25.11
C MET A 310 20.61 3.85 -25.56
N ASP A 311 19.95 4.54 -24.63
CA ASP A 311 19.06 5.66 -24.95
C ASP A 311 19.82 6.80 -25.67
N THR A 312 21.01 7.15 -25.19
CA THR A 312 21.88 8.16 -25.81
C THR A 312 22.31 7.74 -27.21
N TYR A 313 22.67 6.47 -27.40
CA TYR A 313 23.02 5.92 -28.71
C TYR A 313 21.85 6.04 -29.69
N ILE A 314 20.66 5.59 -29.31
CA ILE A 314 19.45 5.66 -30.16
C ILE A 314 19.16 7.10 -30.56
N GLN A 315 19.20 8.04 -29.60
CA GLN A 315 18.84 9.44 -29.88
C GLN A 315 19.88 10.20 -30.70
N LYS A 316 21.19 9.96 -30.47
CA LYS A 316 22.26 10.82 -31.01
C LYS A 316 23.17 10.17 -32.04
N HIS A 317 23.33 8.84 -32.04
CA HIS A 317 24.35 8.15 -32.83
C HIS A 317 23.77 7.19 -33.88
N PHE A 318 22.62 6.58 -33.59
CA PHE A 318 21.98 5.63 -34.49
C PHE A 318 21.62 6.28 -35.83
N ALA A 319 22.01 5.63 -36.94
CA ALA A 319 21.87 6.16 -38.31
C ALA A 319 21.08 5.24 -39.27
N GLY A 320 20.53 4.13 -38.78
CA GLY A 320 19.82 3.14 -39.62
C GLY A 320 18.41 3.59 -40.02
N ALA A 321 18.27 4.34 -41.12
CA ALA A 321 16.98 4.89 -41.57
C ALA A 321 16.00 3.83 -42.14
N LEU A 322 16.48 2.70 -42.66
CA LEU A 322 15.62 1.66 -43.25
C LEU A 322 15.33 0.49 -42.29
N ALA A 323 15.97 0.47 -41.12
CA ALA A 323 15.88 -0.63 -40.17
C ALA A 323 14.44 -0.89 -39.66
N TYR A 324 13.59 0.15 -39.53
CA TYR A 324 12.22 0.00 -39.05
C TYR A 324 11.41 -1.04 -39.84
N LYS A 325 11.61 -1.14 -41.17
CA LYS A 325 10.87 -2.07 -42.04
C LYS A 325 11.10 -3.51 -41.60
N GLU A 326 12.37 -3.87 -41.44
CA GLU A 326 12.76 -5.24 -41.07
C GLU A 326 12.45 -5.54 -39.60
N LEU A 327 12.64 -4.57 -38.69
CA LEU A 327 12.31 -4.74 -37.28
C LEU A 327 10.80 -4.99 -37.06
N ILE A 328 9.92 -4.24 -37.75
CA ILE A 328 8.47 -4.49 -37.71
C ILE A 328 8.13 -5.85 -38.32
N ARG A 329 8.74 -6.20 -39.46
CA ARG A 329 8.53 -7.49 -40.12
C ARG A 329 8.91 -8.66 -39.21
N CYS A 330 10.06 -8.61 -38.54
CA CYS A 330 10.52 -9.63 -37.59
C CYS A 330 9.60 -9.72 -36.36
N LEU A 331 9.18 -8.59 -35.78
CA LEU A 331 8.23 -8.58 -34.66
C LEU A 331 6.90 -9.22 -35.05
N LYS A 332 6.34 -8.82 -36.20
CA LYS A 332 5.09 -9.39 -36.72
C LYS A 332 5.23 -10.89 -36.94
N TRP A 333 6.35 -11.33 -37.54
CA TRP A 333 6.63 -12.75 -37.75
C TRP A 333 6.70 -13.55 -36.44
N TYR A 334 7.30 -13.00 -35.36
CA TYR A 334 7.27 -13.64 -34.05
C TYR A 334 5.87 -13.68 -33.43
N MET A 335 5.02 -12.67 -33.65
CA MET A 335 3.63 -12.67 -33.18
C MET A 335 2.76 -13.67 -33.93
N ASP A 336 2.85 -13.72 -35.27
CA ASP A 336 2.05 -14.65 -36.07
C ASP A 336 2.39 -16.12 -35.75
N ARG A 337 3.66 -16.41 -35.42
CA ARG A 337 4.14 -17.76 -35.06
C ARG A 337 3.96 -18.12 -33.59
N SER A 338 3.48 -17.22 -32.73
CA SER A 338 3.31 -17.53 -31.31
C SER A 338 2.31 -18.67 -31.08
N ALA A 339 1.37 -18.87 -32.01
CA ALA A 339 0.41 -19.98 -31.98
C ALA A 339 1.03 -21.35 -32.31
N GLU A 340 2.19 -21.41 -32.98
CA GLU A 340 2.82 -22.66 -33.41
C GLU A 340 3.57 -23.39 -32.28
N LEU A 341 3.73 -22.78 -31.10
CA LEU A 341 4.44 -23.33 -29.93
C LEU A 341 5.92 -23.73 -30.16
N VAL A 342 6.51 -23.34 -31.29
CA VAL A 342 7.92 -23.59 -31.63
C VAL A 342 8.77 -22.35 -31.31
N ARG A 343 9.94 -22.54 -30.68
CA ARG A 343 10.90 -21.46 -30.36
C ARG A 343 10.32 -20.34 -29.48
N GLN A 344 9.44 -20.69 -28.54
CA GLN A 344 8.77 -19.73 -27.65
C GLN A 344 9.75 -18.89 -26.82
N ASP A 345 10.91 -19.43 -26.42
CA ASP A 345 11.91 -18.68 -25.67
C ASP A 345 12.39 -17.44 -26.42
N HIS A 346 12.66 -17.55 -27.73
CA HIS A 346 13.08 -16.40 -28.55
C HIS A 346 11.97 -15.36 -28.70
N ILE A 347 10.72 -15.79 -28.77
CA ILE A 347 9.55 -14.90 -28.85
C ILE A 347 9.41 -14.15 -27.51
N GLN A 348 9.50 -14.86 -26.38
CA GLN A 348 9.44 -14.26 -25.04
C GLN A 348 10.56 -13.24 -24.81
N GLU A 349 11.79 -13.57 -25.22
CA GLU A 349 12.93 -12.66 -25.16
C GLU A 349 12.68 -11.39 -26.00
N ALA A 350 12.10 -11.52 -27.20
CA ALA A 350 11.74 -10.37 -28.02
C ALA A 350 10.64 -9.51 -27.37
N MET A 351 9.65 -10.13 -26.71
CA MET A 351 8.61 -9.40 -25.98
C MET A 351 9.16 -8.66 -24.76
N ARG A 352 10.17 -9.22 -24.09
CA ARG A 352 10.93 -8.52 -23.05
C ARG A 352 11.73 -7.34 -23.61
N ALA A 353 12.20 -7.42 -24.85
CA ALA A 353 12.95 -6.35 -25.50
C ALA A 353 12.07 -5.26 -26.14
N LEU A 354 10.73 -5.36 -26.04
CA LEU A 354 9.78 -4.57 -26.84
C LEU A 354 9.97 -3.05 -26.71
N GLU A 355 10.28 -2.54 -25.52
CA GLU A 355 10.53 -1.10 -25.28
C GLU A 355 11.62 -0.56 -26.21
N TYR A 356 12.82 -1.16 -26.16
CA TYR A 356 13.95 -0.71 -26.98
C TYR A 356 13.76 -1.03 -28.46
N LEU A 357 13.06 -2.12 -28.80
CA LEU A 357 12.72 -2.40 -30.20
C LEU A 357 11.84 -1.28 -30.79
N PHE A 358 10.84 -0.79 -30.04
CA PHE A 358 10.03 0.34 -30.48
C PHE A 358 10.83 1.65 -30.53
N LYS A 359 11.76 1.90 -29.59
CA LYS A 359 12.70 3.03 -29.67
C LYS A 359 13.50 3.02 -30.97
N PHE A 360 14.05 1.85 -31.37
CA PHE A 360 14.75 1.71 -32.65
C PHE A 360 13.84 1.90 -33.86
N ILE A 361 12.63 1.32 -33.84
CA ILE A 361 11.64 1.43 -34.94
C ILE A 361 11.24 2.89 -35.15
N VAL A 362 10.87 3.59 -34.07
CA VAL A 362 10.42 4.99 -34.13
C VAL A 362 11.56 5.91 -34.54
N GLN A 363 12.74 5.76 -33.94
CA GLN A 363 13.89 6.58 -34.32
C GLN A 363 14.33 6.34 -35.77
N SER A 364 14.35 5.09 -36.23
CA SER A 364 14.63 4.73 -37.63
C SER A 364 13.63 5.40 -38.59
N ARG A 365 12.33 5.39 -38.23
CA ARG A 365 11.29 6.08 -39.01
C ARG A 365 11.45 7.60 -39.01
N ILE A 366 11.79 8.21 -37.87
CA ILE A 366 12.06 9.66 -37.77
C ILE A 366 13.22 10.04 -38.71
N LEU A 367 14.31 9.27 -38.71
CA LEU A 367 15.46 9.48 -39.59
C LEU A 367 15.08 9.36 -41.07
N TYR A 368 14.32 8.33 -41.44
CA TYR A 368 13.83 8.16 -42.80
C TYR A 368 12.91 9.30 -43.24
N SER A 369 11.97 9.71 -42.38
CA SER A 369 11.04 10.80 -42.67
C SER A 369 11.79 12.13 -42.89
N ARG A 370 12.82 12.42 -42.07
CA ARG A 370 13.69 13.58 -42.25
C ARG A 370 14.46 13.54 -43.57
N ALA A 371 14.94 12.37 -43.98
CA ALA A 371 15.69 12.21 -45.23
C ALA A 371 14.82 12.26 -46.50
N THR A 372 13.55 11.85 -46.40
CA THR A 372 12.64 11.65 -47.55
C THR A 372 11.46 12.62 -47.59
N CYS A 373 11.37 13.58 -46.67
CA CYS A 373 10.22 14.48 -46.52
C CYS A 373 8.89 13.72 -46.30
N GLY A 374 8.92 12.65 -45.50
CA GLY A 374 7.70 11.93 -45.09
C GLY A 374 7.19 10.85 -46.05
N MET A 375 7.98 10.41 -47.03
CA MET A 375 7.57 9.31 -47.92
C MET A 375 7.20 8.03 -47.13
N GLU A 376 6.30 7.23 -47.71
CA GLU A 376 5.82 5.95 -47.15
C GLU A 376 5.19 6.03 -45.74
N GLU A 377 4.65 7.18 -45.33
CA GLU A 377 3.99 7.30 -44.02
C GLU A 377 2.81 6.35 -43.87
N GLU A 378 1.96 6.25 -44.90
CA GLU A 378 0.80 5.37 -44.88
C GLU A 378 1.20 3.89 -44.74
N GLN A 379 2.23 3.45 -45.48
CA GLN A 379 2.73 2.08 -45.39
C GLN A 379 3.28 1.78 -43.99
N PHE A 380 3.99 2.73 -43.37
CA PHE A 380 4.44 2.58 -41.99
C PHE A 380 3.26 2.44 -41.01
N ARG A 381 2.24 3.29 -41.14
CA ARG A 381 1.02 3.23 -40.32
C ARG A 381 0.30 1.88 -40.48
N ILE A 382 0.14 1.38 -41.70
CA ILE A 382 -0.43 0.07 -42.00
C ILE A 382 0.40 -1.05 -41.33
N ASN A 383 1.73 -1.03 -41.48
CA ASN A 383 2.59 -2.06 -40.89
C ASN A 383 2.48 -2.11 -39.35
N ILE A 384 2.36 -0.94 -38.69
CA ILE A 384 2.12 -0.89 -37.24
C ILE A 384 0.72 -1.41 -36.89
N GLN A 385 -0.32 -1.02 -37.64
CA GLN A 385 -1.68 -1.54 -37.43
C GLN A 385 -1.74 -3.07 -37.56
N GLU A 386 -1.10 -3.64 -38.59
CA GLU A 386 -1.00 -5.09 -38.76
C GLU A 386 -0.24 -5.76 -37.62
N LEU A 387 0.85 -5.18 -37.13
CA LEU A 387 1.57 -5.68 -35.95
C LEU A 387 0.65 -5.70 -34.71
N PHE A 388 -0.14 -4.65 -34.50
CA PHE A 388 -1.10 -4.60 -33.41
C PHE A 388 -2.24 -5.61 -33.57
N GLN A 389 -2.67 -5.92 -34.79
CA GLN A 389 -3.61 -7.01 -35.06
C GLN A 389 -3.01 -8.37 -34.68
N SER A 390 -1.74 -8.62 -35.02
CA SER A 390 -1.03 -9.84 -34.59
C SER A 390 -0.90 -9.91 -33.07
N ILE A 391 -0.55 -8.81 -32.39
CA ILE A 391 -0.50 -8.72 -30.92
C ILE A 391 -1.87 -9.05 -30.29
N ARG A 392 -2.96 -8.48 -30.83
CA ARG A 392 -4.33 -8.75 -30.37
C ARG A 392 -4.70 -10.21 -30.55
N PHE A 393 -4.33 -10.80 -31.68
CA PHE A 393 -4.53 -12.22 -31.94
C PHE A 393 -3.83 -13.07 -30.88
N VAL A 394 -2.55 -12.82 -30.58
CA VAL A 394 -1.81 -13.56 -29.53
C VAL A 394 -2.50 -13.47 -28.16
N LEU A 395 -2.98 -12.30 -27.77
CA LEU A 395 -3.67 -12.11 -26.48
C LEU A 395 -5.07 -12.74 -26.44
N SER A 396 -5.72 -12.91 -27.60
CA SER A 396 -7.04 -13.55 -27.72
C SER A 396 -6.99 -15.09 -27.63
N LEU A 397 -5.81 -15.69 -27.84
CA LEU A 397 -5.64 -17.14 -27.76
C LEU A 397 -5.94 -17.68 -26.35
N ASP A 398 -6.62 -18.83 -26.27
CA ASP A 398 -6.96 -19.44 -24.98
C ASP A 398 -5.70 -19.93 -24.26
N SER A 399 -5.28 -19.15 -23.28
CA SER A 399 -4.21 -19.43 -22.32
C SER A 399 -4.27 -20.81 -21.64
N ARG A 400 -5.44 -21.47 -21.56
CA ARG A 400 -5.56 -22.83 -21.00
C ARG A 400 -4.96 -23.92 -21.89
N SER A 401 -4.65 -23.60 -23.15
CA SER A 401 -4.12 -24.54 -24.13
C SER A 401 -2.62 -24.84 -23.93
N SER A 402 -1.84 -23.95 -23.31
CA SER A 402 -0.39 -24.14 -23.11
C SER A 402 0.22 -23.17 -22.11
N GLU A 403 1.01 -23.67 -21.15
CA GLU A 403 1.77 -22.83 -20.20
C GLU A 403 2.79 -21.92 -20.90
N THR A 404 3.39 -22.39 -22.00
CA THR A 404 4.37 -21.60 -22.77
C THR A 404 3.76 -20.35 -23.41
N LEU A 405 2.49 -20.43 -23.83
CA LEU A 405 1.74 -19.29 -24.37
C LEU A 405 1.44 -18.26 -23.27
N ILE A 406 1.11 -18.71 -22.05
CA ILE A 406 0.90 -17.84 -20.88
C ILE A 406 2.15 -16.99 -20.61
N PHE A 407 3.35 -17.57 -20.66
CA PHE A 407 4.59 -16.83 -20.47
C PHE A 407 4.84 -15.80 -21.57
N THR A 408 4.52 -16.11 -22.82
CA THR A 408 4.62 -15.18 -23.95
C THR A 408 3.64 -14.01 -23.82
N GLN A 409 2.38 -14.30 -23.51
CA GLN A 409 1.36 -13.28 -23.22
C GLN A 409 1.76 -12.40 -22.03
N ALA A 410 2.31 -13.00 -20.96
CA ALA A 410 2.77 -12.27 -19.79
C ALA A 410 3.99 -11.38 -20.09
N ALA A 411 4.96 -11.85 -20.89
CA ALA A 411 6.13 -11.06 -21.30
C ALA A 411 5.71 -9.84 -22.14
N LEU A 412 4.74 -10.02 -23.03
CA LEU A 412 4.15 -8.97 -23.85
C LEU A 412 3.43 -7.91 -22.98
N LEU A 413 2.49 -8.33 -22.13
CA LEU A 413 1.73 -7.42 -21.27
C LEU A 413 2.61 -6.62 -20.29
N ASN A 414 3.69 -7.21 -19.80
CA ASN A 414 4.63 -6.52 -18.91
C ASN A 414 5.41 -5.40 -19.61
N SER A 415 5.70 -5.56 -20.89
CA SER A 415 6.51 -4.61 -21.67
C SER A 415 5.64 -3.65 -22.49
N PHE A 416 4.35 -3.95 -22.66
CA PHE A 416 3.43 -3.18 -23.49
C PHE A 416 3.24 -1.72 -23.05
N PRO A 417 3.08 -1.37 -21.74
CA PRO A 417 2.96 0.03 -21.36
C PRO A 417 4.19 0.89 -21.66
N ALA A 418 5.36 0.27 -21.81
CA ALA A 418 6.61 0.98 -22.07
C ALA A 418 6.74 1.52 -23.50
N ILE A 419 5.87 1.11 -24.44
CA ILE A 419 5.93 1.59 -25.83
C ILE A 419 5.05 2.81 -26.11
N PHE A 420 4.25 3.27 -25.14
CA PHE A 420 3.26 4.33 -25.38
C PHE A 420 3.92 5.68 -25.71
N ASP A 421 4.98 6.05 -25.00
CA ASP A 421 5.71 7.30 -25.25
C ASP A 421 6.40 7.30 -26.63
N GLU A 422 6.83 6.14 -27.12
CA GLU A 422 7.42 6.01 -28.46
C GLU A 422 6.34 6.14 -29.54
N LEU A 423 5.16 5.56 -29.33
CA LEU A 423 4.05 5.71 -30.26
C LEU A 423 3.52 7.15 -30.32
N LEU A 424 3.48 7.85 -29.18
CA LEU A 424 3.05 9.25 -29.09
C LEU A 424 3.95 10.23 -29.86
N GLN A 425 5.16 9.82 -30.26
CA GLN A 425 6.02 10.63 -31.13
C GLN A 425 5.57 10.62 -32.59
N MET A 426 4.79 9.63 -33.02
CA MET A 426 4.43 9.41 -34.43
C MET A 426 2.92 9.29 -34.69
N PHE A 427 2.13 9.02 -33.65
CA PHE A 427 0.68 8.89 -33.71
C PHE A 427 0.01 9.89 -32.78
N THR A 428 -1.25 10.23 -33.08
CA THR A 428 -2.08 11.05 -32.20
C THR A 428 -2.42 10.29 -30.92
N VAL A 429 -2.72 11.03 -29.84
CA VAL A 429 -3.14 10.45 -28.55
C VAL A 429 -4.35 9.53 -28.72
N GLN A 430 -5.31 9.91 -29.56
CA GLN A 430 -6.49 9.10 -29.88
C GLN A 430 -6.12 7.77 -30.55
N GLU A 431 -5.24 7.78 -31.56
CA GLU A 431 -4.78 6.55 -32.23
C GLU A 431 -4.05 5.62 -31.27
N VAL A 432 -3.16 6.15 -30.43
CA VAL A 432 -2.46 5.34 -29.42
C VAL A 432 -3.44 4.77 -28.39
N ALA A 433 -4.41 5.56 -27.95
CA ALA A 433 -5.47 5.09 -27.05
C ALA A 433 -6.31 3.96 -27.69
N GLU A 434 -6.62 4.05 -28.98
CA GLU A 434 -7.32 2.99 -29.72
C GLU A 434 -6.49 1.71 -29.88
N PHE A 435 -5.18 1.83 -30.08
CA PHE A 435 -4.27 0.69 -30.07
C PHE A 435 -4.33 -0.03 -28.73
N VAL A 436 -4.15 0.71 -27.63
CA VAL A 436 -4.17 0.20 -26.26
C VAL A 436 -5.53 -0.37 -25.88
N ARG A 437 -6.64 0.32 -26.20
CA ARG A 437 -8.01 -0.14 -25.97
C ARG A 437 -8.25 -1.49 -26.62
N GLY A 438 -7.90 -1.64 -27.90
CA GLY A 438 -8.08 -2.92 -28.60
C GLY A 438 -7.17 -4.04 -28.07
N THR A 439 -5.94 -3.72 -27.66
CA THR A 439 -5.03 -4.72 -27.04
C THR A 439 -5.55 -5.19 -25.68
N LEU A 440 -5.94 -4.27 -24.80
CA LEU A 440 -6.48 -4.61 -23.48
C LEU A 440 -7.87 -5.28 -23.57
N GLY A 441 -8.68 -4.92 -24.56
CA GLY A 441 -9.98 -5.53 -24.83
C GLY A 441 -9.89 -6.93 -25.45
N SER A 442 -8.76 -7.29 -26.06
CA SER A 442 -8.54 -8.64 -26.62
C SER A 442 -8.18 -9.68 -25.56
N MET A 443 -7.93 -9.26 -24.31
CA MET A 443 -7.64 -10.15 -23.20
C MET A 443 -8.92 -10.90 -22.77
N PRO A 444 -8.86 -12.21 -22.47
CA PRO A 444 -10.05 -12.95 -22.06
C PRO A 444 -10.64 -12.42 -20.75
N SER A 445 -11.96 -12.22 -20.71
CA SER A 445 -12.74 -11.79 -19.52
C SER A 445 -12.90 -12.88 -18.45
N THR A 446 -12.30 -14.06 -18.62
CA THR A 446 -12.32 -15.14 -17.63
C THR A 446 -11.20 -14.95 -16.60
N VAL A 447 -11.59 -14.62 -15.37
CA VAL A 447 -10.68 -14.53 -14.21
C VAL A 447 -10.45 -15.94 -13.62
N HIS A 448 -9.80 -16.83 -14.38
CA HIS A 448 -9.48 -18.21 -13.95
C HIS A 448 -8.24 -18.78 -14.66
N ILE A 449 -7.42 -17.94 -15.28
CA ILE A 449 -6.33 -18.37 -16.17
C ILE A 449 -5.08 -18.87 -15.39
N GLY A 450 -5.11 -18.77 -14.07
CA GLY A 450 -4.00 -19.03 -13.16
C GLY A 450 -3.66 -17.74 -12.44
N GLN A 451 -3.42 -17.81 -11.12
CA GLN A 451 -3.23 -16.64 -10.25
C GLN A 451 -2.13 -15.68 -10.77
N SER A 452 -1.16 -16.16 -11.55
CA SER A 452 -0.09 -15.34 -12.14
C SER A 452 -0.54 -14.46 -13.31
N MET A 453 -1.45 -14.91 -14.19
CA MET A 453 -1.85 -14.13 -15.38
C MET A 453 -2.76 -12.96 -15.01
N ASP A 454 -3.70 -13.18 -14.09
CA ASP A 454 -4.60 -12.14 -13.58
C ASP A 454 -3.81 -10.97 -12.96
N VAL A 455 -2.73 -11.29 -12.22
CA VAL A 455 -1.80 -10.30 -11.68
C VAL A 455 -1.08 -9.53 -12.78
N VAL A 456 -0.54 -10.21 -13.80
CA VAL A 456 0.18 -9.56 -14.91
C VAL A 456 -0.74 -8.65 -15.73
N LYS A 457 -1.98 -9.07 -15.99
CA LYS A 457 -3.00 -8.25 -16.65
C LYS A 457 -3.26 -6.96 -15.87
N LEU A 458 -3.54 -7.08 -14.57
CA LEU A 458 -3.79 -5.92 -13.71
C LEU A 458 -2.56 -5.02 -13.57
N GLN A 459 -1.35 -5.58 -13.53
CA GLN A 459 -0.11 -4.78 -13.54
C GLN A 459 0.09 -4.00 -14.84
N SER A 460 -0.26 -4.60 -15.99
CA SER A 460 -0.24 -3.92 -17.28
C SER A 460 -1.25 -2.77 -17.33
N ILE A 461 -2.45 -3.00 -16.80
CA ILE A 461 -3.50 -1.97 -16.64
C ILE A 461 -3.01 -0.85 -15.69
N ALA A 462 -2.42 -1.19 -14.54
CA ALA A 462 -1.87 -0.22 -13.60
C ALA A 462 -0.83 0.69 -14.25
N ARG A 463 0.15 0.11 -14.95
CA ARG A 463 1.16 0.87 -15.69
C ARG A 463 0.57 1.67 -16.85
N THR A 464 -0.56 1.23 -17.43
CA THR A 464 -1.28 2.01 -18.44
C THR A 464 -1.92 3.25 -17.81
N VAL A 465 -2.55 3.12 -16.65
CA VAL A 465 -3.12 4.25 -15.89
C VAL A 465 -2.03 5.22 -15.41
N ASP A 466 -0.87 4.70 -14.98
CA ASP A 466 0.26 5.52 -14.53
C ASP A 466 1.06 6.16 -15.69
N SER A 467 0.75 5.81 -16.95
CA SER A 467 1.47 6.31 -18.11
C SER A 467 1.06 7.73 -18.52
N ARG A 468 1.95 8.42 -19.26
CA ARG A 468 1.64 9.72 -19.87
C ARG A 468 0.41 9.67 -20.76
N LEU A 469 0.15 8.55 -21.42
CA LEU A 469 -1.03 8.37 -22.27
C LEU A 469 -2.31 8.65 -21.49
N PHE A 470 -2.46 8.18 -20.25
CA PHE A 470 -3.66 8.34 -19.44
C PHE A 470 -3.80 9.75 -18.81
N SER A 471 -2.77 10.58 -18.89
CA SER A 471 -2.83 11.98 -18.42
C SER A 471 -3.68 12.87 -19.34
N PHE A 472 -3.87 12.50 -20.59
CA PHE A 472 -4.70 13.23 -21.56
C PHE A 472 -6.19 12.90 -21.39
N SER A 473 -7.08 13.89 -21.44
CA SER A 473 -8.54 13.67 -21.28
C SER A 473 -9.15 12.85 -22.43
N GLU A 474 -8.72 13.09 -23.67
CA GLU A 474 -9.21 12.38 -24.85
C GLU A 474 -8.88 10.87 -24.84
N SER A 475 -7.73 10.48 -24.29
CA SER A 475 -7.38 9.06 -24.13
C SER A 475 -8.16 8.41 -22.98
N ARG A 476 -8.40 9.11 -21.87
CA ARG A 476 -9.16 8.56 -20.74
C ARG A 476 -10.57 8.18 -21.16
N ARG A 477 -11.25 8.98 -21.97
CA ARG A 477 -12.56 8.64 -22.55
C ARG A 477 -12.59 7.30 -23.29
N ILE A 478 -11.48 6.94 -23.95
CA ILE A 478 -11.33 5.72 -24.75
C ILE A 478 -10.89 4.53 -23.89
N LEU A 479 -9.98 4.76 -22.94
CA LEU A 479 -9.34 3.72 -22.14
C LEU A 479 -10.12 3.34 -20.89
N LEU A 480 -10.76 4.32 -20.23
CA LEU A 480 -11.44 4.13 -18.95
C LEU A 480 -12.51 3.01 -19.01
N PRO A 481 -13.37 2.89 -20.06
CA PRO A 481 -14.33 1.79 -20.14
C PRO A 481 -13.70 0.39 -20.08
N VAL A 482 -12.57 0.18 -20.77
CA VAL A 482 -11.88 -1.12 -20.78
C VAL A 482 -11.17 -1.39 -19.46
N VAL A 483 -10.55 -0.36 -18.86
CA VAL A 483 -9.93 -0.46 -17.52
C VAL A 483 -10.98 -0.80 -16.47
N LEU A 484 -12.10 -0.08 -16.45
CA LEU A 484 -13.20 -0.29 -15.51
C LEU A 484 -13.86 -1.66 -15.68
N HIS A 485 -14.01 -2.15 -16.92
CA HIS A 485 -14.52 -3.50 -17.18
C HIS A 485 -13.69 -4.58 -16.47
N HIS A 486 -12.37 -4.53 -16.61
CA HIS A 486 -11.48 -5.50 -15.96
C HIS A 486 -11.52 -5.35 -14.42
N ILE A 487 -11.45 -4.13 -13.90
CA ILE A 487 -11.56 -3.89 -12.44
C ILE A 487 -12.90 -4.45 -11.92
N HIS A 488 -14.02 -4.15 -12.58
CA HIS A 488 -15.34 -4.63 -12.20
C HIS A 488 -15.39 -6.17 -12.11
N LEU A 489 -14.83 -6.88 -13.08
CA LEU A 489 -14.77 -8.35 -13.07
C LEU A 489 -13.98 -8.88 -11.86
N HIS A 490 -12.83 -8.29 -11.55
CA HIS A 490 -12.00 -8.70 -10.41
C HIS A 490 -12.67 -8.39 -9.06
N LEU A 491 -13.31 -7.23 -8.93
CA LEU A 491 -14.08 -6.87 -7.74
C LEU A 491 -15.27 -7.79 -7.53
N ARG A 492 -16.06 -8.07 -8.59
CA ARG A 492 -17.19 -8.99 -8.51
C ARG A 492 -16.79 -10.39 -8.05
N GLN A 493 -15.59 -10.84 -8.41
CA GLN A 493 -15.05 -12.15 -8.00
C GLN A 493 -14.24 -12.13 -6.71
N GLN A 494 -14.01 -10.96 -6.10
CA GLN A 494 -13.22 -10.80 -4.88
C GLN A 494 -11.75 -11.30 -5.02
N LYS A 495 -11.12 -11.05 -6.18
CA LYS A 495 -9.73 -11.46 -6.48
C LYS A 495 -8.82 -10.24 -6.74
N GLU A 496 -7.54 -10.36 -6.39
CA GLU A 496 -6.52 -9.32 -6.59
C GLU A 496 -6.94 -7.91 -6.13
N LEU A 497 -7.67 -7.86 -5.00
CA LEU A 497 -8.30 -6.65 -4.48
C LEU A 497 -7.28 -5.53 -4.22
N LEU A 498 -6.05 -5.86 -3.81
CA LEU A 498 -5.00 -4.86 -3.53
C LEU A 498 -4.49 -4.17 -4.80
N ILE A 499 -4.34 -4.92 -5.91
CA ILE A 499 -3.92 -4.34 -7.18
C ILE A 499 -5.05 -3.46 -7.73
N CYS A 500 -6.29 -3.94 -7.65
CA CYS A 500 -7.47 -3.17 -8.08
C CYS A 500 -7.60 -1.86 -7.31
N SER A 501 -7.40 -1.86 -5.98
CA SER A 501 -7.44 -0.63 -5.21
C SER A 501 -6.30 0.32 -5.56
N GLY A 502 -5.09 -0.18 -5.82
CA GLY A 502 -3.97 0.63 -6.32
C GLY A 502 -4.31 1.33 -7.65
N ILE A 503 -4.90 0.61 -8.61
CA ILE A 503 -5.32 1.18 -9.90
C ILE A 503 -6.39 2.25 -9.69
N LEU A 504 -7.42 1.97 -8.88
CA LEU A 504 -8.47 2.94 -8.58
C LEU A 504 -7.92 4.21 -7.92
N SER A 505 -6.99 4.06 -6.97
CA SER A 505 -6.31 5.18 -6.33
C SER A 505 -5.54 6.05 -7.33
N SER A 506 -4.82 5.45 -8.30
CA SER A 506 -4.18 6.19 -9.40
C SER A 506 -5.22 6.93 -10.26
N ILE A 507 -6.33 6.28 -10.65
CA ILE A 507 -7.40 6.90 -11.44
C ILE A 507 -7.99 8.10 -10.69
N PHE A 508 -8.38 7.95 -9.42
CA PHE A 508 -8.95 9.04 -8.62
C PHE A 508 -7.98 10.21 -8.44
N SER A 509 -6.68 9.92 -8.29
CA SER A 509 -5.63 10.94 -8.19
C SER A 509 -5.51 11.76 -9.49
N ILE A 510 -5.51 11.09 -10.64
CA ILE A 510 -5.42 11.73 -11.96
C ILE A 510 -6.68 12.56 -12.25
N ILE A 511 -7.87 12.01 -11.99
CA ILE A 511 -9.14 12.73 -12.15
C ILE A 511 -9.18 13.93 -11.22
N LYS A 512 -8.74 13.78 -9.95
CA LYS A 512 -8.73 14.90 -9.01
C LYS A 512 -7.80 16.02 -9.45
N THR A 513 -6.63 15.67 -9.99
CA THR A 513 -5.69 16.66 -10.55
C THR A 513 -6.28 17.33 -11.79
N SER A 514 -6.89 16.54 -12.69
CA SER A 514 -7.50 17.04 -13.93
C SER A 514 -8.73 17.92 -13.69
N SER A 515 -9.53 17.65 -12.66
CA SER A 515 -10.70 18.45 -12.28
C SER A 515 -10.40 19.92 -11.95
N VAL A 516 -9.13 20.28 -11.76
CA VAL A 516 -8.71 21.68 -11.57
C VAL A 516 -8.66 22.43 -12.91
N GLU A 517 -8.39 21.73 -14.01
CA GLU A 517 -8.13 22.30 -15.33
C GLU A 517 -9.26 22.04 -16.33
N THR A 518 -9.89 20.85 -16.27
CA THR A 518 -10.88 20.37 -17.22
C THR A 518 -12.10 19.76 -16.52
N ASP A 519 -13.23 19.76 -17.21
CA ASP A 519 -14.42 19.08 -16.73
C ASP A 519 -14.25 17.54 -16.79
N VAL A 520 -14.66 16.86 -15.73
CA VAL A 520 -14.51 15.40 -15.53
C VAL A 520 -15.83 14.67 -15.37
N ILE A 521 -16.97 15.31 -15.71
CA ILE A 521 -18.32 14.72 -15.56
C ILE A 521 -18.41 13.33 -16.22
N GLU A 522 -18.08 13.20 -17.51
CA GLU A 522 -18.16 11.91 -18.22
C GLU A 522 -17.29 10.82 -17.58
N GLU A 523 -16.12 11.19 -17.04
CA GLU A 523 -15.19 10.26 -16.38
C GLU A 523 -15.78 9.74 -15.07
N VAL A 524 -16.32 10.64 -14.25
CA VAL A 524 -16.97 10.30 -12.98
C VAL A 524 -18.23 9.48 -13.23
N GLU A 525 -19.03 9.83 -14.23
CA GLU A 525 -20.23 9.09 -14.63
C GLU A 525 -19.91 7.63 -15.00
N MET A 526 -18.92 7.40 -15.89
CA MET A 526 -18.46 6.05 -16.23
C MET A 526 -18.00 5.25 -14.99
N MET A 527 -17.34 5.91 -14.03
CA MET A 527 -16.92 5.28 -12.77
C MET A 527 -18.10 4.94 -11.86
N VAL A 528 -19.09 5.82 -11.75
CA VAL A 528 -20.30 5.58 -10.94
C VAL A 528 -21.05 4.37 -11.48
N GLU A 529 -21.32 4.35 -12.79
CA GLU A 529 -22.05 3.25 -13.45
C GLU A 529 -21.30 1.91 -13.33
N SER A 530 -19.98 1.92 -13.52
CA SER A 530 -19.19 0.69 -13.55
C SER A 530 -18.85 0.16 -12.15
N LEU A 531 -18.66 1.05 -11.17
CA LEU A 531 -18.02 0.67 -9.90
C LEU A 531 -18.89 0.80 -8.65
N LEU A 532 -19.88 1.70 -8.59
CA LEU A 532 -20.51 2.04 -7.31
C LEU A 532 -21.14 0.82 -6.61
N ASP A 533 -21.99 0.04 -7.30
CA ASP A 533 -22.61 -1.15 -6.71
C ASP A 533 -21.56 -2.22 -6.34
N VAL A 534 -20.61 -2.52 -7.23
CA VAL A 534 -19.59 -3.56 -6.96
C VAL A 534 -18.62 -3.15 -5.84
N LEU A 535 -18.33 -1.86 -5.68
CA LEU A 535 -17.55 -1.32 -4.55
C LEU A 535 -18.33 -1.47 -3.24
N LEU A 536 -19.62 -1.13 -3.22
CA LEU A 536 -20.48 -1.32 -2.04
C LEU A 536 -20.56 -2.80 -1.65
N GLN A 537 -20.76 -3.69 -2.62
CA GLN A 537 -20.80 -5.14 -2.39
C GLN A 537 -19.47 -5.69 -1.87
N THR A 538 -18.36 -5.22 -2.43
CA THR A 538 -17.01 -5.60 -1.99
C THR A 538 -16.78 -5.17 -0.55
N LEU A 539 -17.11 -3.91 -0.20
CA LEU A 539 -17.00 -3.41 1.17
C LEU A 539 -17.87 -4.19 2.15
N LEU A 540 -19.13 -4.47 1.83
CA LEU A 540 -20.01 -5.28 2.68
C LEU A 540 -19.46 -6.70 2.90
N THR A 541 -18.86 -7.30 1.87
CA THR A 541 -18.24 -8.63 1.94
C THR A 541 -16.99 -8.63 2.81
N ILE A 542 -16.14 -7.61 2.70
CA ILE A 542 -14.91 -7.48 3.50
C ILE A 542 -15.27 -7.19 4.97
N MET A 543 -16.18 -6.25 5.20
CA MET A 543 -16.60 -5.82 6.54
C MET A 543 -17.34 -6.93 7.29
N SER A 544 -18.22 -7.71 6.63
CA SER A 544 -18.90 -8.83 7.29
C SER A 544 -17.94 -9.93 7.76
N LYS A 545 -16.93 -10.27 6.94
CA LYS A 545 -15.89 -11.24 7.31
C LYS A 545 -15.06 -10.79 8.52
N SER A 546 -14.81 -9.48 8.65
CA SER A 546 -14.07 -8.92 9.79
C SER A 546 -14.85 -8.99 11.12
N GLN A 547 -16.19 -8.93 11.09
CA GLN A 547 -17.03 -9.04 12.28
C GLN A 547 -17.16 -10.49 12.78
N SER A 548 -16.94 -11.49 11.92
CA SER A 548 -17.03 -12.92 12.27
C SER A 548 -15.75 -13.54 12.87
N GLN A 549 -14.64 -12.79 12.96
CA GLN A 549 -13.33 -13.32 13.39
C GLN A 549 -13.09 -13.28 14.91
N GLU A 550 -14.02 -13.80 15.71
CA GLU A 550 -13.70 -14.40 17.02
C GLU A 550 -13.61 -15.94 16.95
N ALA A 551 -13.85 -16.55 15.78
CA ALA A 551 -13.69 -17.99 15.58
C ALA A 551 -12.79 -18.31 14.36
N VAL A 552 -11.77 -19.12 14.61
CA VAL A 552 -10.91 -19.84 13.65
C VAL A 552 -9.64 -19.10 13.17
N ARG A 553 -8.51 -19.63 13.65
CA ARG A 553 -7.12 -19.43 13.16
C ARG A 553 -7.00 -19.81 11.67
N GLY A 554 -7.38 -18.92 10.76
CA GLY A 554 -7.14 -19.03 9.32
C GLY A 554 -6.04 -18.08 8.84
N GLN A 555 -5.17 -18.56 7.95
CA GLN A 555 -3.98 -17.93 7.36
C GLN A 555 -4.22 -16.62 6.56
N ARG A 556 -4.77 -15.56 7.15
CA ARG A 556 -4.58 -14.19 6.62
C ARG A 556 -4.27 -13.24 7.76
N CYS A 557 -3.19 -12.47 7.60
CA CYS A 557 -2.76 -11.50 8.59
C CYS A 557 -3.87 -10.45 8.82
N PRO A 558 -4.29 -10.19 10.07
CA PRO A 558 -5.28 -9.15 10.38
C PRO A 558 -4.93 -7.77 9.80
N GLN A 559 -3.65 -7.47 9.61
CA GLN A 559 -3.16 -6.24 8.99
C GLN A 559 -3.58 -6.12 7.52
N CYS A 560 -3.52 -7.21 6.74
CA CYS A 560 -3.88 -7.16 5.32
C CYS A 560 -5.39 -6.91 5.10
N THR A 561 -6.26 -7.43 5.97
CA THR A 561 -7.70 -7.18 5.90
C THR A 561 -8.03 -5.72 6.26
N ALA A 562 -7.32 -5.14 7.24
CA ALA A 562 -7.48 -3.75 7.63
C ALA A 562 -7.00 -2.78 6.52
N GLU A 563 -5.84 -3.07 5.92
CA GLU A 563 -5.30 -2.31 4.78
C GLU A 563 -6.26 -2.31 3.59
N ILE A 564 -6.73 -3.48 3.16
CA ILE A 564 -7.70 -3.58 2.06
C ILE A 564 -8.99 -2.82 2.39
N THR A 565 -9.49 -2.93 3.62
CA THR A 565 -10.71 -2.19 4.02
C THR A 565 -10.48 -0.68 3.90
N GLY A 566 -9.35 -0.15 4.38
CA GLY A 566 -9.02 1.27 4.28
C GLY A 566 -8.95 1.79 2.84
N GLU A 567 -8.31 1.03 1.95
CA GLU A 567 -8.16 1.37 0.53
C GLU A 567 -9.52 1.46 -0.19
N TYR A 568 -10.41 0.48 0.00
CA TYR A 568 -11.74 0.50 -0.63
C TYR A 568 -12.67 1.54 -0.03
N VAL A 569 -12.53 1.85 1.26
CA VAL A 569 -13.24 2.99 1.87
C VAL A 569 -12.76 4.30 1.25
N SER A 570 -11.45 4.46 1.05
CA SER A 570 -10.89 5.63 0.34
C SER A 570 -11.43 5.74 -1.09
N CYS A 571 -11.53 4.62 -1.82
CA CYS A 571 -12.11 4.59 -3.16
C CYS A 571 -13.59 5.03 -3.17
N LEU A 572 -14.41 4.49 -2.28
CA LEU A 572 -15.82 4.86 -2.17
C LEU A 572 -15.98 6.36 -1.82
N LEU A 573 -15.23 6.84 -0.84
CA LEU A 573 -15.28 8.25 -0.43
C LEU A 573 -14.78 9.18 -1.54
N SER A 574 -13.78 8.77 -2.32
CA SER A 574 -13.28 9.54 -3.45
C SER A 574 -14.31 9.63 -4.57
N LEU A 575 -14.98 8.52 -4.89
CA LEU A 575 -16.06 8.49 -5.88
C LEU A 575 -17.22 9.40 -5.48
N LEU A 576 -17.78 9.19 -4.28
CA LEU A 576 -18.93 9.97 -3.79
C LEU A 576 -18.60 11.47 -3.68
N ARG A 577 -17.36 11.82 -3.33
CA ARG A 577 -16.92 13.22 -3.24
C ARG A 577 -16.73 13.89 -4.60
N GLN A 578 -16.48 13.14 -5.66
CA GLN A 578 -16.35 13.65 -7.02
C GLN A 578 -17.69 13.76 -7.75
N MET A 579 -18.74 13.08 -7.26
CA MET A 579 -20.10 13.21 -7.78
C MET A 579 -20.66 14.62 -7.56
N SER A 580 -21.44 15.08 -8.53
CA SER A 580 -22.18 16.35 -8.55
C SER A 580 -23.68 16.06 -8.57
N ASP A 581 -24.50 17.11 -8.51
CA ASP A 581 -25.97 17.00 -8.60
C ASP A 581 -26.43 16.17 -9.80
N THR A 582 -25.81 16.38 -10.97
CA THR A 582 -26.11 15.65 -12.21
C THR A 582 -25.81 14.16 -12.09
N HIS A 583 -24.69 13.79 -11.49
CA HIS A 583 -24.31 12.39 -11.28
C HIS A 583 -25.29 11.67 -10.34
N PHE A 584 -25.73 12.33 -9.27
CA PHE A 584 -26.72 11.76 -8.36
C PHE A 584 -28.09 11.61 -9.02
N GLN A 585 -28.52 12.59 -9.83
CA GLN A 585 -29.76 12.50 -10.59
C GLN A 585 -29.73 11.32 -11.57
N HIS A 586 -28.69 11.23 -12.41
CA HIS A 586 -28.55 10.15 -13.38
C HIS A 586 -28.48 8.76 -12.71
N LEU A 587 -27.73 8.64 -11.60
CA LEU A 587 -27.69 7.40 -10.82
C LEU A 587 -29.09 6.97 -10.35
N LEU A 588 -29.89 7.90 -9.83
CA LEU A 588 -31.21 7.60 -9.29
C LEU A 588 -32.24 7.28 -10.39
N ASP A 589 -32.10 7.89 -11.57
CA ASP A 589 -32.98 7.65 -12.72
C ASP A 589 -32.64 6.34 -13.48
N ASN A 590 -31.42 5.82 -13.33
CA ASN A 590 -30.96 4.61 -14.04
C ASN A 590 -31.44 3.27 -13.46
N PHE A 591 -32.07 3.25 -12.29
CA PHE A 591 -32.61 2.02 -11.71
C PHE A 591 -33.87 1.55 -12.47
N GLN A 592 -33.88 0.28 -12.89
CA GLN A 592 -34.99 -0.25 -13.70
C GLN A 592 -36.22 -0.61 -12.86
N SER A 593 -36.01 -0.91 -11.57
CA SER A 593 -37.09 -1.28 -10.64
C SER A 593 -36.94 -0.64 -9.26
N LYS A 594 -38.06 -0.48 -8.56
CA LYS A 594 -38.07 -0.04 -7.15
C LYS A 594 -37.29 -1.00 -6.23
N ASP A 595 -37.27 -2.30 -6.55
CA ASP A 595 -36.54 -3.30 -5.75
C ASP A 595 -35.02 -3.12 -5.87
N GLU A 596 -34.50 -2.84 -7.07
CA GLU A 596 -33.07 -2.52 -7.27
C GLU A 596 -32.66 -1.27 -6.49
N LEU A 597 -33.47 -0.20 -6.58
CA LEU A 597 -33.23 1.04 -5.83
C LEU A 597 -33.26 0.78 -4.32
N LYS A 598 -34.22 -0.01 -3.83
CA LYS A 598 -34.31 -0.40 -2.42
C LYS A 598 -33.07 -1.17 -1.97
N GLU A 599 -32.61 -2.13 -2.76
CA GLU A 599 -31.41 -2.91 -2.44
C GLU A 599 -30.17 -2.01 -2.37
N PHE A 600 -30.03 -1.09 -3.34
CA PHE A 600 -28.97 -0.07 -3.34
C PHE A 600 -29.00 0.82 -2.10
N LEU A 601 -30.16 1.40 -1.75
CA LEU A 601 -30.32 2.24 -0.56
C LEU A 601 -29.97 1.49 0.72
N LEU A 602 -30.42 0.23 0.85
CA LEU A 602 -30.09 -0.61 2.00
C LEU A 602 -28.59 -0.92 2.08
N LYS A 603 -27.93 -1.20 0.95
CA LYS A 603 -26.48 -1.42 0.88
C LYS A 603 -25.70 -0.19 1.31
N ILE A 604 -25.97 0.98 0.72
CA ILE A 604 -25.20 2.20 0.99
C ILE A 604 -25.41 2.68 2.44
N PHE A 605 -26.64 2.63 2.96
CA PHE A 605 -26.90 2.94 4.37
C PHE A 605 -26.21 1.94 5.32
N CYS A 606 -26.15 0.65 4.95
CA CYS A 606 -25.42 -0.34 5.73
C CYS A 606 -23.92 -0.06 5.74
N VAL A 607 -23.31 0.24 4.59
CA VAL A 607 -21.91 0.63 4.50
C VAL A 607 -21.63 1.86 5.36
N PHE A 608 -22.42 2.93 5.24
CA PHE A 608 -22.25 4.14 6.07
C PHE A 608 -22.36 3.86 7.57
N ARG A 609 -23.31 3.03 8.01
CA ARG A 609 -23.37 2.60 9.42
C ARG A 609 -22.10 1.85 9.84
N ASN A 610 -21.61 0.94 9.00
CA ASN A 610 -20.39 0.19 9.29
C ASN A 610 -19.16 1.10 9.33
N LEU A 611 -19.06 2.12 8.47
CA LEU A 611 -17.96 3.09 8.49
C LEU A 611 -17.90 3.89 9.80
N MET A 612 -19.05 4.17 10.41
CA MET A 612 -19.12 4.90 11.69
C MET A 612 -18.87 3.98 12.90
N LYS A 613 -19.30 2.72 12.83
CA LYS A 613 -19.11 1.74 13.92
C LYS A 613 -17.71 1.15 13.94
N MET A 614 -17.18 0.79 12.78
CA MET A 614 -15.85 0.22 12.65
C MET A 614 -14.84 1.36 12.65
N SER A 615 -13.79 1.23 13.47
CA SER A 615 -12.69 2.21 13.49
C SER A 615 -11.78 2.03 12.26
N VAL A 616 -12.33 2.24 11.06
CA VAL A 616 -11.62 2.11 9.77
C VAL A 616 -10.39 3.00 9.75
N PHE A 617 -10.54 4.23 10.26
CA PHE A 617 -9.43 5.16 10.44
C PHE A 617 -9.01 5.22 11.91
N PRO A 618 -7.69 5.29 12.20
CA PRO A 618 -7.18 5.53 13.54
C PRO A 618 -7.81 6.76 14.23
N ARG A 619 -7.87 6.76 15.57
CA ARG A 619 -8.55 7.82 16.33
C ARG A 619 -7.92 9.20 16.14
N ASP A 620 -6.63 9.23 15.89
CA ASP A 620 -5.80 10.41 15.59
C ASP A 620 -6.02 10.96 14.17
N TRP A 621 -6.55 10.17 13.24
CA TRP A 621 -6.83 10.57 11.86
C TRP A 621 -8.14 11.37 11.74
N MET A 622 -8.28 12.40 12.57
CA MET A 622 -9.49 13.22 12.68
C MET A 622 -9.90 13.88 11.37
N VAL A 623 -8.93 14.28 10.54
CA VAL A 623 -9.21 14.88 9.22
C VAL A 623 -9.97 13.90 8.32
N MET A 624 -9.51 12.65 8.26
CA MET A 624 -10.17 11.61 7.46
C MET A 624 -11.54 11.25 8.03
N ARG A 625 -11.66 11.13 9.36
CA ARG A 625 -12.95 10.84 9.99
C ARG A 625 -14.00 11.93 9.73
N LEU A 626 -13.61 13.20 9.86
CA LEU A 626 -14.50 14.32 9.56
C LEU A 626 -14.85 14.40 8.07
N LEU A 627 -13.89 14.10 7.18
CA LEU A 627 -14.14 14.03 5.74
C LEU A 627 -15.16 12.93 5.42
N THR A 628 -15.02 11.74 6.01
CA THR A 628 -15.98 10.64 5.90
C THR A 628 -17.37 11.09 6.34
N SER A 629 -17.49 11.72 7.52
CA SER A 629 -18.78 12.23 8.00
C SER A 629 -19.39 13.27 7.04
N ASN A 630 -18.58 14.16 6.48
CA ASN A 630 -19.04 15.15 5.52
C ASN A 630 -19.56 14.51 4.22
N VAL A 631 -18.84 13.52 3.68
CA VAL A 631 -19.27 12.77 2.48
C VAL A 631 -20.56 12.00 2.76
N ILE A 632 -20.71 11.40 3.94
CA ILE A 632 -21.94 10.69 4.32
C ILE A 632 -23.14 11.64 4.38
N VAL A 633 -23.05 12.76 5.10
CA VAL A 633 -24.21 13.67 5.23
C VAL A 633 -24.62 14.27 3.89
N THR A 634 -23.65 14.71 3.08
CA THR A 634 -23.92 15.24 1.73
C THR A 634 -24.55 14.19 0.83
N THR A 635 -24.03 12.96 0.81
CA THR A 635 -24.63 11.87 0.02
C THR A 635 -26.05 11.54 0.49
N VAL A 636 -26.28 11.47 1.81
CA VAL A 636 -27.59 11.14 2.39
C VAL A 636 -28.66 12.18 2.01
N GLN A 637 -28.30 13.45 1.85
CA GLN A 637 -29.22 14.51 1.39
C GLN A 637 -29.75 14.27 -0.04
N TYR A 638 -28.94 13.71 -0.95
CA TYR A 638 -29.44 13.33 -2.28
C TYR A 638 -30.32 12.07 -2.22
N LEU A 639 -29.96 11.12 -1.36
CA LEU A 639 -30.69 9.85 -1.22
C LEU A 639 -32.03 9.99 -0.47
N SER A 640 -32.17 10.98 0.41
CA SER A 640 -33.39 11.20 1.19
C SER A 640 -34.59 11.52 0.29
N ALA A 641 -34.39 12.35 -0.74
CA ALA A 641 -35.40 12.64 -1.74
C ALA A 641 -35.86 11.39 -2.50
N ALA A 642 -34.94 10.51 -2.88
CA ALA A 642 -35.25 9.26 -3.57
C ALA A 642 -36.02 8.28 -2.67
N LEU A 643 -35.65 8.19 -1.38
CA LEU A 643 -36.36 7.39 -0.39
C LEU A 643 -37.81 7.87 -0.24
N HIS A 644 -38.00 9.18 -0.07
CA HIS A 644 -39.33 9.77 0.08
C HIS A 644 -40.20 9.57 -1.16
N LYS A 645 -39.69 9.92 -2.35
CA LYS A 645 -40.45 9.82 -3.61
C LYS A 645 -40.93 8.40 -3.91
N ASN A 646 -40.14 7.38 -3.61
CA ASN A 646 -40.40 6.01 -4.08
C ASN A 646 -41.04 5.07 -3.03
N PHE A 647 -40.85 5.33 -1.73
CA PHE A 647 -41.18 4.38 -0.65
C PHE A 647 -42.06 4.98 0.48
N THR A 648 -42.83 6.03 0.20
CA THR A 648 -43.73 6.66 1.18
C THR A 648 -45.20 6.36 0.94
N GLU A 649 -45.69 6.54 -0.29
CA GLU A 649 -47.14 6.54 -0.58
C GLU A 649 -47.70 5.12 -0.85
N THR A 650 -47.67 4.66 -2.11
CA THR A 650 -48.36 3.42 -2.50
C THR A 650 -47.66 2.14 -2.06
N ASP A 651 -46.34 2.19 -1.88
CA ASP A 651 -45.47 1.05 -1.54
C ASP A 651 -44.57 1.40 -0.34
N PHE A 652 -45.19 1.61 0.82
CA PHE A 652 -44.45 1.96 2.04
C PHE A 652 -43.45 0.86 2.44
N ASP A 653 -42.16 1.20 2.52
CA ASP A 653 -41.12 0.26 2.92
C ASP A 653 -40.54 0.57 4.30
N PHE A 654 -41.05 -0.13 5.32
CA PHE A 654 -40.58 0.02 6.70
C PHE A 654 -39.06 -0.17 6.83
N LYS A 655 -38.46 -1.12 6.09
CA LYS A 655 -37.05 -1.49 6.26
C LYS A 655 -36.11 -0.39 5.75
N ALA A 656 -36.41 0.22 4.62
CA ALA A 656 -35.63 1.32 4.04
C ALA A 656 -35.67 2.56 4.94
N TRP A 657 -36.87 2.95 5.39
CA TRP A 657 -37.07 4.05 6.34
C TRP A 657 -36.39 3.79 7.70
N ASN A 658 -36.55 2.60 8.26
CA ASN A 658 -35.89 2.22 9.52
C ASN A 658 -34.36 2.27 9.38
N SER A 659 -33.84 1.83 8.23
CA SER A 659 -32.41 1.87 7.90
C SER A 659 -31.88 3.31 7.85
N TYR A 660 -32.65 4.23 7.29
CA TYR A 660 -32.35 5.67 7.24
C TYR A 660 -32.36 6.32 8.62
N PHE A 661 -33.40 6.13 9.44
CA PHE A 661 -33.45 6.71 10.80
C PHE A 661 -32.33 6.15 11.68
N SER A 662 -32.08 4.84 11.59
CA SER A 662 -30.97 4.20 12.30
C SER A 662 -29.61 4.79 11.91
N LEU A 663 -29.42 5.10 10.61
CA LEU A 663 -28.21 5.76 10.12
C LEU A 663 -28.09 7.19 10.68
N SER A 664 -29.16 7.96 10.61
CA SER A 664 -29.19 9.37 11.05
C SER A 664 -28.93 9.51 12.54
N VAL A 665 -29.57 8.67 13.37
CA VAL A 665 -29.33 8.62 14.82
C VAL A 665 -27.88 8.24 15.13
N LEU A 666 -27.34 7.22 14.46
CA LEU A 666 -25.95 6.80 14.65
C LEU A 666 -24.98 7.91 14.25
N PHE A 667 -25.27 8.63 13.17
CA PHE A 667 -24.45 9.74 12.68
C PHE A 667 -24.39 10.89 13.67
N ILE A 668 -25.51 11.31 14.25
CA ILE A 668 -25.52 12.44 15.20
C ILE A 668 -24.82 12.06 16.51
N ASN A 669 -25.00 10.83 16.97
CA ASN A 669 -24.43 10.32 18.22
C ASN A 669 -22.96 9.90 18.12
N GLN A 670 -22.34 9.96 16.93
CA GLN A 670 -20.99 9.44 16.76
C GLN A 670 -19.95 10.25 17.56
N PRO A 671 -18.96 9.59 18.20
CA PRO A 671 -17.99 10.28 19.06
C PRO A 671 -17.16 11.36 18.36
N CYS A 672 -16.87 11.19 17.06
CA CYS A 672 -16.02 12.11 16.32
C CYS A 672 -16.68 13.47 16.02
N LEU A 673 -18.01 13.56 16.17
CA LEU A 673 -18.77 14.80 16.02
C LEU A 673 -19.14 15.44 17.36
N GLN A 674 -18.75 14.88 18.51
CA GLN A 674 -19.00 15.52 19.81
C GLN A 674 -17.94 16.59 20.07
N LEU A 675 -18.14 17.74 19.43
CA LEU A 675 -17.15 18.82 19.33
C LEU A 675 -16.79 19.45 20.69
N GLU A 676 -17.67 19.29 21.68
CA GLU A 676 -17.53 19.79 23.04
C GLU A 676 -16.37 19.12 23.79
N THR A 677 -15.91 17.96 23.31
CA THR A 677 -14.74 17.25 23.85
C THR A 677 -13.41 17.78 23.31
N PHE A 678 -13.43 18.64 22.29
CA PHE A 678 -12.23 19.17 21.66
C PHE A 678 -11.79 20.52 22.24
N THR A 679 -10.53 20.88 21.99
CA THR A 679 -10.03 22.22 22.34
C THR A 679 -10.76 23.29 21.53
N PRO A 680 -10.96 24.51 22.09
CA PRO A 680 -11.69 25.58 21.40
C PRO A 680 -11.11 25.94 20.03
N SER A 681 -9.78 25.89 19.88
CA SER A 681 -9.11 26.15 18.60
C SER A 681 -9.41 25.08 17.55
N LYS A 682 -9.52 23.82 17.95
CA LYS A 682 -9.86 22.72 17.05
C LYS A 682 -11.33 22.78 16.66
N GLN A 683 -12.22 23.04 17.62
CA GLN A 683 -13.65 23.22 17.38
C GLN A 683 -13.91 24.33 16.35
N LYS A 684 -13.29 25.51 16.54
CA LYS A 684 -13.43 26.63 15.59
C LYS A 684 -13.02 26.25 14.17
N LYS A 685 -11.86 25.61 13.99
CA LYS A 685 -11.38 25.15 12.67
C LYS A 685 -12.32 24.16 11.99
N ILE A 686 -12.97 23.28 12.76
CA ILE A 686 -13.92 22.30 12.23
C ILE A 686 -15.19 23.01 11.75
N LEU A 687 -15.75 23.90 12.59
CA LEU A 687 -16.95 24.66 12.29
C LEU A 687 -16.74 25.61 11.09
N ASP A 688 -15.60 26.28 11.01
CA ASP A 688 -15.26 27.18 9.88
C ASP A 688 -15.22 26.43 8.53
N LYS A 689 -14.88 25.13 8.54
CA LYS A 689 -14.72 24.32 7.33
C LYS A 689 -15.97 23.53 6.92
N TYR A 690 -16.67 22.93 7.88
CA TYR A 690 -17.77 21.99 7.62
C TYR A 690 -19.11 22.43 8.22
N GLY A 691 -19.14 23.48 9.03
CA GLY A 691 -20.28 23.74 9.92
C GLY A 691 -20.46 22.66 10.99
N ASP A 692 -21.58 22.68 11.69
CA ASP A 692 -21.96 21.59 12.60
C ASP A 692 -22.76 20.54 11.82
N MET A 693 -22.06 19.50 11.35
CA MET A 693 -22.68 18.40 10.58
C MET A 693 -23.80 17.68 11.35
N ARG A 694 -23.83 17.76 12.70
CA ARG A 694 -24.92 17.17 13.50
C ARG A 694 -26.23 17.91 13.29
N VAL A 695 -26.16 19.24 13.18
CA VAL A 695 -27.31 20.10 12.90
C VAL A 695 -27.86 19.81 11.50
N MET A 696 -26.98 19.69 10.51
CA MET A 696 -27.39 19.34 9.13
C MET A 696 -28.17 18.03 9.09
N MET A 697 -27.65 16.97 9.73
CA MET A 697 -28.33 15.67 9.80
C MET A 697 -29.61 15.72 10.65
N ALA A 698 -29.67 16.56 11.69
CA ALA A 698 -30.87 16.72 12.50
C ALA A 698 -32.02 17.36 11.71
N TYR A 699 -31.73 18.37 10.88
CA TYR A 699 -32.73 18.95 9.97
C TYR A 699 -33.24 17.93 8.94
N GLU A 700 -32.34 17.12 8.36
CA GLU A 700 -32.73 16.02 7.46
C GLU A 700 -33.62 14.99 8.17
N LEU A 701 -33.22 14.58 9.39
CA LEU A 701 -34.02 13.66 10.22
C LEU A 701 -35.41 14.22 10.49
N PHE A 702 -35.51 15.50 10.86
CA PHE A 702 -36.78 16.18 11.10
C PHE A 702 -37.64 16.25 9.84
N SER A 703 -37.08 16.69 8.71
CA SER A 703 -37.78 16.76 7.42
C SER A 703 -38.32 15.40 7.00
N MET A 704 -37.47 14.37 7.08
CA MET A 704 -37.87 13.00 6.72
C MET A 704 -38.90 12.42 7.69
N TRP A 705 -38.84 12.76 8.97
CA TRP A 705 -39.90 12.40 9.93
C TRP A 705 -41.25 13.01 9.55
N GLN A 706 -41.29 14.30 9.15
CA GLN A 706 -42.53 14.94 8.73
C GLN A 706 -43.15 14.30 7.49
N ASN A 707 -42.30 13.83 6.58
CA ASN A 707 -42.70 13.18 5.34
C ASN A 707 -43.33 11.78 5.50
N LEU A 708 -43.33 11.18 6.70
CA LEU A 708 -43.89 9.84 6.94
C LEU A 708 -45.43 9.77 6.94
N GLY A 709 -46.12 10.89 7.14
CA GLY A 709 -47.58 10.90 7.29
C GLY A 709 -48.08 9.92 8.37
N GLU A 710 -49.10 9.12 8.04
CA GLU A 710 -49.71 8.14 8.97
C GLU A 710 -48.76 7.01 9.39
N HIS A 711 -47.70 6.75 8.62
CA HIS A 711 -46.76 5.66 8.89
C HIS A 711 -45.86 5.92 10.11
N LYS A 712 -45.85 7.13 10.67
CA LYS A 712 -45.14 7.49 11.91
C LYS A 712 -45.41 6.50 13.04
N ILE A 713 -46.65 6.02 13.16
CA ILE A 713 -47.05 5.09 14.23
C ILE A 713 -46.26 3.78 14.26
N HIS A 714 -45.77 3.31 13.12
CA HIS A 714 -44.99 2.07 13.05
C HIS A 714 -43.58 2.23 13.64
N PHE A 715 -43.06 3.46 13.68
CA PHE A 715 -41.72 3.75 14.17
C PHE A 715 -41.68 4.19 15.61
N ILE A 716 -42.76 4.81 16.11
CA ILE A 716 -42.82 5.42 17.46
C ILE A 716 -42.24 4.51 18.55
N PRO A 717 -42.70 3.25 18.73
CA PRO A 717 -42.18 2.40 19.82
C PRO A 717 -40.68 2.13 19.71
N GLY A 718 -40.14 2.03 18.48
CA GLY A 718 -38.73 1.73 18.23
C GLY A 718 -37.82 2.95 18.19
N MET A 719 -38.35 4.15 17.90
CA MET A 719 -37.57 5.36 17.66
C MET A 719 -37.48 6.31 18.86
N ILE A 720 -38.35 6.16 19.88
CA ILE A 720 -38.28 6.99 21.11
C ILE A 720 -36.89 6.92 21.74
N GLY A 721 -36.38 5.73 22.02
CA GLY A 721 -35.05 5.54 22.60
C GLY A 721 -33.91 6.14 21.73
N PRO A 722 -33.81 5.76 20.45
CA PRO A 722 -32.86 6.35 19.50
C PRO A 722 -32.90 7.89 19.43
N PHE A 723 -34.09 8.50 19.36
CA PHE A 723 -34.26 9.95 19.28
C PHE A 723 -33.94 10.64 20.60
N LEU A 724 -34.23 10.02 21.76
CA LEU A 724 -33.76 10.51 23.05
C LEU A 724 -32.23 10.46 23.14
N GLY A 725 -31.61 9.46 22.50
CA GLY A 725 -30.18 9.41 22.29
C GLY A 725 -29.64 10.67 21.61
N VAL A 726 -30.31 11.12 20.54
CA VAL A 726 -29.94 12.34 19.80
C VAL A 726 -30.06 13.59 20.67
N THR A 727 -31.10 13.71 21.50
CA THR A 727 -31.28 14.90 22.35
C THR A 727 -30.26 15.02 23.49
N LEU A 728 -29.57 13.92 23.83
CA LEU A 728 -28.47 13.96 24.81
C LEU A 728 -27.21 14.63 24.28
N VAL A 729 -27.08 14.79 22.97
CA VAL A 729 -25.97 15.53 22.37
C VAL A 729 -25.99 16.97 22.90
N PRO A 730 -24.88 17.50 23.46
CA PRO A 730 -24.82 18.84 24.05
C PRO A 730 -24.72 19.95 23.00
N GLN A 731 -25.65 19.94 22.04
CA GLN A 731 -25.79 20.91 20.97
C GLN A 731 -27.23 21.44 20.98
N LEU A 732 -27.40 22.75 21.23
CA LEU A 732 -28.70 23.37 21.51
C LEU A 732 -29.68 23.32 20.32
N GLU A 733 -29.19 23.51 19.10
CA GLU A 733 -30.00 23.53 17.90
C GLU A 733 -30.54 22.13 17.54
N VAL A 734 -29.71 21.09 17.61
CA VAL A 734 -30.11 19.67 17.47
C VAL A 734 -31.22 19.37 18.47
N ARG A 735 -31.03 19.77 19.73
CA ARG A 735 -32.05 19.61 20.77
C ARG A 735 -33.36 20.29 20.40
N ASN A 736 -33.32 21.55 19.95
CA ASN A 736 -34.51 22.29 19.52
C ASN A 736 -35.23 21.67 18.31
N ILE A 737 -34.49 21.09 17.36
CA ILE A 737 -35.05 20.40 16.19
C ILE A 737 -35.79 19.11 16.60
N MET A 738 -35.33 18.43 17.65
CA MET A 738 -35.91 17.16 18.10
C MET A 738 -37.15 17.32 18.98
N ILE A 739 -37.30 18.44 19.72
CA ILE A 739 -38.47 18.66 20.61
C ILE A 739 -39.80 18.47 19.85
N PRO A 740 -40.04 19.10 18.67
CA PRO A 740 -41.31 18.95 17.96
C PRO A 740 -41.59 17.51 17.52
N ILE A 741 -40.56 16.67 17.33
CA ILE A 741 -40.72 15.26 16.96
C ILE A 741 -41.39 14.50 18.10
N PHE A 742 -40.98 14.70 19.36
CA PHE A 742 -41.62 14.03 20.51
C PHE A 742 -43.06 14.48 20.71
N HIS A 743 -43.36 15.77 20.50
CA HIS A 743 -44.73 16.27 20.50
C HIS A 743 -45.57 15.55 19.44
N ASP A 744 -45.05 15.46 18.21
CA ASP A 744 -45.72 14.77 17.10
C ASP A 744 -45.89 13.26 17.36
N MET A 745 -44.92 12.58 18.00
CA MET A 745 -45.08 11.19 18.43
C MET A 745 -46.26 11.01 19.41
N MET A 746 -46.39 11.91 20.39
CA MET A 746 -47.52 11.87 21.34
C MET A 746 -48.85 12.15 20.63
N ASP A 747 -48.90 13.14 19.73
CA ASP A 747 -50.10 13.50 18.96
C ASP A 747 -50.56 12.34 18.07
N TRP A 748 -49.66 11.67 17.35
CA TRP A 748 -50.01 10.51 16.52
C TRP A 748 -50.49 9.30 17.32
N GLU A 749 -49.88 9.00 18.47
CA GLU A 749 -50.40 7.93 19.34
C GLU A 749 -51.76 8.31 19.92
N GLN A 750 -51.92 9.55 20.36
CA GLN A 750 -53.18 10.09 20.90
C GLN A 750 -54.32 9.99 19.88
N ARG A 751 -54.09 10.37 18.62
CA ARG A 751 -55.09 10.27 17.54
C ARG A 751 -55.52 8.83 17.26
N LYS A 752 -54.60 7.86 17.38
CA LYS A 752 -54.88 6.45 17.09
C LYS A 752 -55.50 5.69 18.26
N ASN A 753 -54.97 5.89 19.46
CA ASN A 753 -55.28 5.08 20.65
C ASN A 753 -56.15 5.83 21.68
N GLY A 754 -56.39 7.13 21.49
CA GLY A 754 -57.05 8.00 22.46
C GLY A 754 -56.21 8.33 23.70
N ASN A 755 -54.96 7.87 23.76
CA ASN A 755 -53.97 8.13 24.81
C ASN A 755 -52.56 7.95 24.24
N PHE A 756 -51.54 8.50 24.90
CA PHE A 756 -50.11 8.33 24.54
C PHE A 756 -49.32 7.55 25.59
N LYS A 757 -49.96 6.59 26.28
CA LYS A 757 -49.34 5.87 27.41
C LYS A 757 -48.14 5.02 27.00
N GLN A 758 -48.09 4.55 25.75
CA GLN A 758 -46.94 3.78 25.26
C GLN A 758 -45.73 4.68 25.09
N VAL A 759 -45.90 5.86 24.47
CA VAL A 759 -44.85 6.88 24.36
C VAL A 759 -44.39 7.31 25.75
N GLU A 760 -45.31 7.58 26.67
CA GLU A 760 -44.98 7.93 28.06
C GLU A 760 -44.14 6.84 28.74
N ALA A 761 -44.55 5.57 28.65
CA ALA A 761 -43.84 4.47 29.29
C ALA A 761 -42.43 4.25 28.71
N GLU A 762 -42.30 4.23 27.38
CA GLU A 762 -41.00 4.07 26.72
C GLU A 762 -40.07 5.27 26.97
N LEU A 763 -40.60 6.49 26.97
CA LEU A 763 -39.79 7.69 27.22
C LEU A 763 -39.21 7.67 28.64
N ILE A 764 -40.02 7.32 29.65
CA ILE A 764 -39.57 7.20 31.05
C ILE A 764 -38.52 6.08 31.18
N ASP A 765 -38.78 4.90 30.63
CA ASP A 765 -37.86 3.75 30.70
C ASP A 765 -36.50 4.07 30.05
N LYS A 766 -36.50 4.69 28.86
CA LYS A 766 -35.27 5.02 28.14
C LYS A 766 -34.51 6.19 28.78
N LEU A 767 -35.20 7.20 29.31
CA LEU A 767 -34.54 8.27 30.06
C LEU A 767 -33.81 7.74 31.30
N ASP A 768 -34.44 6.89 32.10
CA ASP A 768 -33.81 6.26 33.27
C ASP A 768 -32.54 5.50 32.90
N SER A 769 -32.61 4.67 31.85
CA SER A 769 -31.47 3.90 31.36
C SER A 769 -30.34 4.83 30.90
N LEU A 770 -30.64 5.84 30.09
CA LEU A 770 -29.65 6.74 29.52
C LEU A 770 -28.93 7.60 30.58
N VAL A 771 -29.67 8.10 31.57
CA VAL A 771 -29.09 8.91 32.65
C VAL A 771 -28.32 8.02 33.63
N SER A 772 -28.80 6.80 33.90
CA SER A 772 -28.06 5.79 34.67
C SER A 772 -26.71 5.41 34.04
N GLU A 773 -26.61 5.42 32.70
CA GLU A 773 -25.34 5.25 31.96
C GLU A 773 -24.41 6.48 32.03
N GLY A 774 -24.81 7.53 32.75
CA GLY A 774 -24.01 8.74 32.95
C GLY A 774 -24.22 9.83 31.90
N LYS A 775 -25.25 9.74 31.05
CA LYS A 775 -25.55 10.78 30.05
C LYS A 775 -26.47 11.88 30.62
N GLY A 776 -26.68 12.96 29.85
CA GLY A 776 -27.54 14.11 30.22
C GLY A 776 -26.77 15.29 30.83
N ASP A 777 -27.38 16.47 30.91
CA ASP A 777 -26.85 17.67 31.57
C ASP A 777 -28.01 18.57 32.04
N GLU A 778 -27.71 19.65 32.78
CA GLU A 778 -28.74 20.60 33.24
C GLU A 778 -29.47 21.27 32.07
N ASN A 779 -28.77 21.57 30.98
CA ASN A 779 -29.37 22.13 29.77
C ASN A 779 -30.39 21.17 29.13
N TYR A 780 -30.21 19.86 29.31
CA TYR A 780 -31.11 18.82 28.80
C TYR A 780 -32.37 18.74 29.64
N ARG A 781 -32.29 19.02 30.95
CA ARG A 781 -33.47 19.22 31.79
C ARG A 781 -34.28 20.44 31.33
N GLU A 782 -33.61 21.57 31.10
CA GLU A 782 -34.27 22.79 30.60
C GLU A 782 -34.96 22.56 29.24
N LEU A 783 -34.42 21.67 28.40
CA LEU A 783 -35.03 21.29 27.13
C LEU A 783 -36.43 20.70 27.28
N PHE A 784 -36.68 19.84 28.26
CA PHE A 784 -38.03 19.30 28.49
C PHE A 784 -39.00 20.39 28.95
N SER A 785 -38.53 21.42 29.65
CA SER A 785 -39.36 22.57 30.01
C SER A 785 -39.78 23.40 28.78
N LEU A 786 -38.98 23.41 27.71
CA LEU A 786 -39.35 24.00 26.41
C LEU A 786 -40.45 23.19 25.71
N LEU A 787 -40.50 21.87 25.92
CA LEU A 787 -41.59 21.02 25.39
C LEU A 787 -42.95 21.42 25.97
N THR A 788 -42.99 21.92 27.21
CA THR A 788 -44.19 22.52 27.83
C THR A 788 -44.68 23.75 27.06
N GLN A 789 -43.79 24.52 26.43
CA GLN A 789 -44.16 25.71 25.64
C GLN A 789 -44.84 25.35 24.32
N LEU A 790 -44.58 24.16 23.76
CA LEU A 790 -45.31 23.66 22.59
C LEU A 790 -46.79 23.36 22.90
N PHE A 791 -47.09 23.04 24.16
CA PHE A 791 -48.46 23.00 24.69
C PHE A 791 -48.98 24.39 25.10
N GLY A 792 -48.28 25.47 24.75
CA GLY A 792 -48.71 26.86 24.96
C GLY A 792 -49.83 27.30 24.02
N PRO A 793 -50.53 28.41 24.30
CA PRO A 793 -51.65 28.85 23.48
C PRO A 793 -51.16 29.45 22.14
N TYR A 794 -51.36 28.75 21.02
CA TYR A 794 -51.23 29.32 19.67
C TYR A 794 -52.59 29.84 19.14
N PRO A 795 -52.65 30.99 18.43
CA PRO A 795 -53.90 31.62 18.03
C PRO A 795 -54.33 31.25 16.60
N SER A 796 -55.29 30.33 16.45
CA SER A 796 -56.33 30.38 15.40
C SER A 796 -57.47 29.41 15.74
N LEU A 797 -58.69 29.71 15.29
CA LEU A 797 -59.96 29.35 15.96
C LEU A 797 -60.70 28.13 15.38
N LEU A 798 -60.09 27.34 14.48
CA LEU A 798 -60.77 26.22 13.80
C LEU A 798 -60.15 24.83 14.00
N GLU A 799 -58.88 24.71 14.43
CA GLU A 799 -58.26 23.42 14.85
C GLU A 799 -58.40 23.10 16.35
N LYS A 800 -58.97 24.03 17.13
CA LYS A 800 -58.92 24.02 18.61
C LYS A 800 -59.68 22.89 19.31
N ILE A 801 -60.67 22.26 18.68
CA ILE A 801 -61.53 21.30 19.38
C ILE A 801 -60.80 19.95 19.61
N GLU A 802 -59.85 19.56 18.75
CA GLU A 802 -59.06 18.33 18.95
C GLU A 802 -57.84 18.54 19.85
N GLN A 803 -57.15 19.69 19.75
CA GLN A 803 -55.95 20.02 20.54
C GLN A 803 -56.23 20.27 22.03
N GLU A 804 -57.44 20.71 22.41
CA GLU A 804 -57.75 21.01 23.82
C GLU A 804 -57.94 19.75 24.69
N THR A 805 -58.25 18.59 24.11
CA THR A 805 -58.65 17.39 24.87
C THR A 805 -57.53 16.70 25.66
N TRP A 806 -56.27 16.78 25.19
CA TRP A 806 -55.12 16.13 25.83
C TRP A 806 -54.00 17.12 26.22
N ARG A 807 -54.26 18.42 26.11
CA ARG A 807 -53.29 19.46 26.46
C ARG A 807 -52.89 19.39 27.94
N GLU A 808 -53.86 19.25 28.84
CA GLU A 808 -53.61 19.14 30.28
C GLU A 808 -52.82 17.87 30.61
N THR A 809 -53.15 16.74 29.98
CA THR A 809 -52.44 15.48 30.17
C THR A 809 -51.01 15.55 29.60
N GLY A 810 -50.80 16.21 28.46
CA GLY A 810 -49.49 16.49 27.88
C GLY A 810 -48.62 17.37 28.79
N VAL A 811 -49.15 18.51 29.28
CA VAL A 811 -48.43 19.40 30.21
C VAL A 811 -48.10 18.68 31.53
N SER A 812 -49.04 17.89 32.07
CA SER A 812 -48.82 17.09 33.26
C SER A 812 -47.68 16.09 33.05
N PHE A 813 -47.69 15.38 31.92
CA PHE A 813 -46.63 14.42 31.58
C PHE A 813 -45.25 15.10 31.45
N VAL A 814 -45.14 16.19 30.69
CA VAL A 814 -43.87 16.91 30.53
C VAL A 814 -43.36 17.44 31.87
N THR A 815 -44.25 17.91 32.76
CA THR A 815 -43.89 18.33 34.11
C THR A 815 -43.33 17.17 34.94
N SER A 816 -43.99 16.00 34.89
CA SER A 816 -43.52 14.78 35.54
C SER A 816 -42.16 14.32 35.01
N VAL A 817 -41.94 14.36 33.69
CA VAL A 817 -40.66 14.03 33.06
C VAL A 817 -39.57 15.03 33.42
N THR A 818 -39.89 16.31 33.52
CA THR A 818 -38.93 17.35 33.94
C THR A 818 -38.47 17.10 35.38
N ARG A 819 -39.40 16.80 36.29
CA ARG A 819 -39.09 16.41 37.68
C ARG A 819 -38.32 15.09 37.76
N LEU A 820 -38.65 14.12 36.89
CA LEU A 820 -37.89 12.88 36.78
C LEU A 820 -36.45 13.15 36.40
N MET A 821 -36.23 14.01 35.41
CA MET A 821 -34.90 14.38 34.96
C MET A 821 -34.09 15.02 36.08
N GLU A 822 -34.69 15.90 36.91
CA GLU A 822 -34.04 16.45 38.11
C GLU A 822 -33.54 15.35 39.05
N ARG A 823 -34.41 14.39 39.38
CA ARG A 823 -34.06 13.28 40.28
C ARG A 823 -33.04 12.32 39.69
N LEU A 824 -33.10 12.09 38.38
CA LEU A 824 -32.14 11.24 37.68
C LEU A 824 -30.77 11.90 37.56
N LEU A 825 -30.70 13.22 37.34
CA LEU A 825 -29.44 13.98 37.34
C LEU A 825 -28.82 14.01 38.75
N ASP A 826 -29.62 14.26 39.79
CA ASP A 826 -29.19 14.13 41.19
C ASP A 826 -28.59 12.74 41.45
N TYR A 827 -29.31 11.68 41.07
CA TYR A 827 -28.87 10.29 41.23
C TYR A 827 -27.55 10.02 40.50
N ARG A 828 -27.43 10.46 39.25
CA ARG A 828 -26.22 10.29 38.43
C ARG A 828 -25.01 10.97 39.07
N ASP A 829 -25.17 12.19 39.55
CA ASP A 829 -24.07 12.94 40.16
C ASP A 829 -23.63 12.30 41.48
N CYS A 830 -24.56 11.74 42.27
CA CYS A 830 -24.23 10.91 43.44
C CYS A 830 -23.43 9.65 43.06
N MET A 831 -23.73 9.03 41.90
CA MET A 831 -23.11 7.77 41.48
C MET A 831 -21.74 7.93 40.80
N LYS A 832 -21.46 9.08 40.16
CA LYS A 832 -20.19 9.33 39.44
C LYS A 832 -19.01 9.71 40.34
N GLY A 833 -19.25 10.25 41.54
CA GLY A 833 -18.18 10.70 42.44
C GLY A 833 -17.62 9.59 43.34
N ASP A 834 -16.44 9.83 43.92
CA ASP A 834 -15.90 9.15 45.12
C ASP A 834 -16.73 9.50 46.38
N GLU A 835 -18.05 9.64 46.21
CA GLU A 835 -18.98 9.96 47.27
C GLU A 835 -19.21 8.74 48.16
N THR A 836 -19.36 8.98 49.47
CA THR A 836 -19.56 7.95 50.49
C THR A 836 -20.78 7.08 50.18
N GLU A 837 -20.69 5.77 50.43
CA GLU A 837 -21.75 4.78 50.16
C GLU A 837 -23.13 5.19 50.71
N ASN A 838 -23.17 5.88 51.85
CA ASN A 838 -24.40 6.40 52.46
C ASN A 838 -25.15 7.40 51.56
N LYS A 839 -24.43 8.27 50.84
CA LYS A 839 -25.08 9.19 49.89
C LYS A 839 -25.67 8.44 48.70
N LYS A 840 -24.97 7.43 48.20
CA LYS A 840 -25.44 6.59 47.08
C LYS A 840 -26.75 5.88 47.47
N ILE A 841 -26.78 5.27 48.66
CA ILE A 841 -27.99 4.63 49.21
C ILE A 841 -29.14 5.65 49.34
N GLY A 842 -28.89 6.82 49.91
CA GLY A 842 -29.90 7.88 50.05
C GLY A 842 -30.48 8.38 48.71
N CYS A 843 -29.62 8.60 47.69
CA CYS A 843 -30.09 9.01 46.36
C CYS A 843 -30.93 7.90 45.69
N THR A 844 -30.55 6.62 45.85
CA THR A 844 -31.33 5.46 45.36
C THR A 844 -32.70 5.39 46.02
N VAL A 845 -32.80 5.57 47.34
CA VAL A 845 -34.08 5.57 48.07
C VAL A 845 -34.99 6.71 47.63
N ASN A 846 -34.45 7.91 47.43
CA ASN A 846 -35.21 9.06 46.95
C ASN A 846 -35.81 8.80 45.56
N LEU A 847 -35.02 8.26 44.63
CA LEU A 847 -35.49 7.92 43.28
C LEU A 847 -36.49 6.77 43.28
N MET A 848 -36.27 5.76 44.12
CA MET A 848 -37.22 4.67 44.36
C MET A 848 -38.58 5.22 44.85
N ASN A 849 -38.57 6.08 45.87
CA ASN A 849 -39.79 6.70 46.40
C ASN A 849 -40.50 7.59 45.38
N PHE A 850 -39.74 8.29 44.54
CA PHE A 850 -40.28 9.10 43.45
C PHE A 850 -41.04 8.23 42.42
N TYR A 851 -40.48 7.08 42.02
CA TYR A 851 -41.17 6.14 41.12
C TYR A 851 -42.44 5.54 41.71
N LYS A 852 -42.50 5.34 43.04
CA LYS A 852 -43.69 4.86 43.74
C LYS A 852 -44.77 5.94 43.91
N SER A 853 -44.38 7.11 44.43
CA SER A 853 -45.33 8.10 44.96
C SER A 853 -45.73 9.18 43.96
N GLU A 854 -44.84 9.56 43.04
CA GLU A 854 -45.09 10.69 42.13
C GLU A 854 -45.40 10.22 40.70
N ILE A 855 -44.66 9.22 40.21
CA ILE A 855 -44.80 8.71 38.83
C ILE A 855 -45.68 7.47 38.73
N ASN A 856 -45.83 6.73 39.84
CA ASN A 856 -46.62 5.49 39.92
C ASN A 856 -46.22 4.45 38.84
N LYS A 857 -44.91 4.21 38.67
CA LYS A 857 -44.36 3.19 37.75
C LYS A 857 -43.74 2.06 38.56
N GLU A 858 -44.57 1.05 38.85
CA GLU A 858 -44.23 -0.10 39.69
C GLU A 858 -42.99 -0.86 39.20
N GLU A 859 -42.84 -1.06 37.89
CA GLU A 859 -41.69 -1.79 37.35
C GLU A 859 -40.36 -1.08 37.65
N MET A 860 -40.33 0.25 37.53
CA MET A 860 -39.13 1.04 37.85
C MET A 860 -38.85 1.00 39.35
N TYR A 861 -39.90 1.11 40.18
CA TYR A 861 -39.78 0.93 41.62
C TYR A 861 -39.15 -0.42 42.00
N ILE A 862 -39.59 -1.53 41.37
CA ILE A 862 -39.02 -2.87 41.61
C ILE A 862 -37.56 -2.95 41.14
N ARG A 863 -37.19 -2.34 39.99
CA ARG A 863 -35.78 -2.29 39.54
C ARG A 863 -34.89 -1.59 40.58
N TYR A 864 -35.37 -0.48 41.15
CA TYR A 864 -34.63 0.27 42.16
C TYR A 864 -34.59 -0.43 43.52
N ILE A 865 -35.60 -1.22 43.89
CA ILE A 865 -35.55 -2.15 45.03
C ILE A 865 -34.38 -3.13 44.85
N HIS A 866 -34.23 -3.72 43.66
CA HIS A 866 -33.12 -4.66 43.42
C HIS A 866 -31.75 -3.98 43.43
N LYS A 867 -31.62 -2.80 42.79
CA LYS A 867 -30.37 -2.00 42.87
C LYS A 867 -30.00 -1.68 44.32
N LEU A 868 -30.98 -1.27 45.13
CA LEU A 868 -30.78 -0.95 46.54
C LEU A 868 -30.41 -2.19 47.37
N CYS A 869 -31.07 -3.34 47.12
CA CYS A 869 -30.73 -4.61 47.75
C CYS A 869 -29.28 -5.02 47.44
N ASP A 870 -28.84 -4.90 46.19
CA ASP A 870 -27.47 -5.24 45.78
C ASP A 870 -26.45 -4.32 46.46
N MET A 871 -26.75 -3.03 46.63
CA MET A 871 -25.93 -2.09 47.39
C MET A 871 -25.84 -2.47 48.88
N HIS A 872 -26.96 -2.86 49.50
CA HIS A 872 -26.94 -3.35 50.89
C HIS A 872 -26.13 -4.64 51.05
N LEU A 873 -26.22 -5.56 50.08
CA LEU A 873 -25.43 -6.79 50.09
C LEU A 873 -23.93 -6.51 49.94
N GLN A 874 -23.54 -5.54 49.09
CA GLN A 874 -22.15 -5.12 48.94
C GLN A 874 -21.59 -4.49 50.23
N ALA A 875 -22.43 -3.76 50.97
CA ALA A 875 -22.09 -3.18 52.27
C ALA A 875 -22.27 -4.16 53.46
N GLU A 876 -22.54 -5.45 53.19
CA GLU A 876 -22.82 -6.49 54.19
C GLU A 876 -24.00 -6.19 55.14
N ASN A 877 -24.89 -5.26 54.76
CA ASN A 877 -26.08 -4.86 55.49
C ASN A 877 -27.25 -5.81 55.17
N TYR A 878 -27.14 -7.07 55.59
CA TYR A 878 -28.12 -8.13 55.24
C TYR A 878 -29.55 -7.85 55.75
N THR A 879 -29.69 -7.19 56.90
CA THR A 879 -31.01 -6.83 57.45
C THR A 879 -31.73 -5.80 56.57
N GLU A 880 -31.02 -4.77 56.13
CA GLU A 880 -31.58 -3.77 55.20
C GLU A 880 -31.83 -4.35 53.81
N ALA A 881 -30.98 -5.28 53.34
CA ALA A 881 -31.23 -6.01 52.10
C ALA A 881 -32.52 -6.84 52.18
N ALA A 882 -32.79 -7.47 53.33
CA ALA A 882 -34.02 -8.22 53.59
C ALA A 882 -35.26 -7.30 53.60
N PHE A 883 -35.21 -6.18 54.32
CA PHE A 883 -36.30 -5.19 54.33
C PHE A 883 -36.54 -4.56 52.95
N THR A 884 -35.47 -4.31 52.19
CA THR A 884 -35.58 -3.79 50.84
C THR A 884 -36.33 -4.75 49.92
N LEU A 885 -35.99 -6.04 49.92
CA LEU A 885 -36.73 -7.04 49.13
C LEU A 885 -38.15 -7.30 49.66
N LEU A 886 -38.39 -7.09 50.95
CA LEU A 886 -39.73 -7.18 51.53
C LEU A 886 -40.68 -6.18 50.86
N LEU A 887 -40.20 -4.98 50.49
CA LEU A 887 -40.98 -4.00 49.73
C LEU A 887 -41.51 -4.55 48.40
N TYR A 888 -40.78 -5.47 47.74
CA TYR A 888 -41.27 -6.14 46.52
C TYR A 888 -42.21 -7.30 46.88
N CYS A 889 -41.90 -8.07 47.91
CA CYS A 889 -42.76 -9.14 48.39
C CYS A 889 -44.17 -8.65 48.75
N GLU A 890 -44.28 -7.46 49.35
CA GLU A 890 -45.54 -6.82 49.72
C GLU A 890 -46.41 -6.40 48.52
N LEU A 891 -45.80 -6.20 47.34
CA LEU A 891 -46.56 -5.90 46.11
C LEU A 891 -47.25 -7.15 45.54
N LEU A 892 -46.73 -8.34 45.86
CA LEU A 892 -47.21 -9.60 45.30
C LEU A 892 -48.35 -10.19 46.14
N GLN A 893 -49.28 -10.87 45.48
CA GLN A 893 -50.36 -11.63 46.11
C GLN A 893 -50.13 -13.15 46.00
N TRP A 894 -50.76 -13.91 46.89
CA TRP A 894 -50.76 -15.38 46.85
C TRP A 894 -51.79 -15.90 45.82
N GLU A 895 -51.62 -15.49 44.56
CA GLU A 895 -52.52 -15.82 43.45
C GLU A 895 -51.79 -16.57 42.32
N ASP A 896 -52.51 -17.39 41.56
CA ASP A 896 -52.02 -18.11 40.37
C ASP A 896 -51.91 -17.20 39.11
N ARG A 897 -51.86 -15.88 39.30
CA ARG A 897 -51.75 -14.93 38.19
C ARG A 897 -50.40 -15.11 37.47
N PRO A 898 -50.38 -15.22 36.13
CA PRO A 898 -49.13 -15.34 35.39
C PRO A 898 -48.37 -14.01 35.36
N LEU A 899 -47.10 -14.05 35.76
CA LEU A 899 -46.17 -12.93 35.64
C LEU A 899 -45.20 -13.18 34.47
N ARG A 900 -44.95 -12.14 33.69
CA ARG A 900 -43.94 -12.14 32.63
C ARG A 900 -42.52 -12.24 33.18
N GLU A 901 -41.58 -12.65 32.32
CA GLU A 901 -40.16 -12.53 32.59
C GLU A 901 -39.80 -11.07 32.91
N PHE A 902 -39.09 -10.84 34.01
CA PHE A 902 -38.70 -9.51 34.46
C PHE A 902 -37.45 -9.58 35.33
N LEU A 903 -36.46 -8.71 35.06
CA LEU A 903 -35.13 -8.78 35.69
C LEU A 903 -34.49 -10.17 35.52
N HIS A 904 -34.22 -10.87 36.62
CA HIS A 904 -33.69 -12.24 36.66
C HIS A 904 -34.77 -13.28 36.96
N TYR A 905 -36.04 -12.88 37.04
CA TYR A 905 -37.16 -13.78 37.31
C TYR A 905 -37.74 -14.33 36.01
N PRO A 906 -37.87 -15.66 35.87
CA PRO A 906 -38.50 -16.26 34.70
C PRO A 906 -40.01 -15.99 34.69
N SER A 907 -40.65 -16.31 33.56
CA SER A 907 -42.11 -16.36 33.47
C SER A 907 -42.65 -17.42 34.44
N GLN A 908 -43.42 -17.00 35.43
CA GLN A 908 -43.90 -17.86 36.53
C GLN A 908 -45.17 -17.27 37.17
N THR A 909 -45.84 -18.00 38.07
CA THR A 909 -47.00 -17.45 38.78
C THR A 909 -46.58 -16.43 39.85
N GLU A 910 -47.49 -15.53 40.19
CA GLU A 910 -47.28 -14.49 41.20
C GLU A 910 -46.94 -15.09 42.56
N TRP A 911 -47.67 -16.12 43.00
CA TRP A 911 -47.38 -16.82 44.25
C TRP A 911 -46.00 -17.51 44.25
N GLN A 912 -45.58 -18.13 43.13
CA GLN A 912 -44.25 -18.75 43.02
C GLN A 912 -43.13 -17.70 43.12
N ARG A 913 -43.36 -16.48 42.59
CA ARG A 913 -42.42 -15.37 42.77
C ARG A 913 -42.35 -14.93 44.22
N LYS A 914 -43.51 -14.78 44.86
CA LYS A 914 -43.62 -14.39 46.27
C LYS A 914 -42.97 -15.40 47.20
N GLU A 915 -43.19 -16.70 46.98
CA GLU A 915 -42.56 -17.79 47.74
C GLU A 915 -41.03 -17.71 47.68
N ASN A 916 -40.47 -17.61 46.48
CA ASN A 916 -39.03 -17.53 46.28
C ASN A 916 -38.42 -16.27 46.92
N LEU A 917 -39.13 -15.13 46.85
CA LEU A 917 -38.75 -13.90 47.53
C LEU A 917 -38.76 -14.07 49.05
N CYS A 918 -39.83 -14.61 49.63
CA CYS A 918 -39.91 -14.89 51.07
C CYS A 918 -38.74 -15.77 51.53
N ARG A 919 -38.45 -16.86 50.81
CA ARG A 919 -37.31 -17.75 51.13
C ARG A 919 -35.97 -17.00 51.10
N LYS A 920 -35.78 -16.11 50.12
CA LYS A 920 -34.56 -15.27 50.01
C LYS A 920 -34.47 -14.22 51.12
N ILE A 921 -35.58 -13.57 51.46
CA ILE A 921 -35.67 -12.59 52.56
C ILE A 921 -35.36 -13.26 53.91
N ILE A 922 -35.92 -14.43 54.17
CA ILE A 922 -35.65 -15.25 55.37
C ILE A 922 -34.15 -15.58 55.44
N HIS A 923 -33.53 -15.98 54.33
CA HIS A 923 -32.09 -16.21 54.28
C HIS A 923 -31.27 -14.96 54.65
N TYR A 924 -31.66 -13.78 54.18
CA TYR A 924 -30.98 -12.53 54.52
C TYR A 924 -31.20 -12.10 55.97
N PHE A 925 -32.41 -12.24 56.53
CA PHE A 925 -32.62 -12.02 57.97
C PHE A 925 -31.79 -12.96 58.84
N ASN A 926 -31.60 -14.22 58.40
CA ASN A 926 -30.72 -15.15 59.10
C ASN A 926 -29.26 -14.66 59.12
N LYS A 927 -28.74 -14.22 57.97
CA LYS A 927 -27.38 -13.69 57.85
C LYS A 927 -27.18 -12.40 58.67
N GLY A 928 -28.20 -11.54 58.70
CA GLY A 928 -28.22 -10.30 59.49
C GLY A 928 -28.46 -10.50 60.99
N LYS A 929 -28.73 -11.74 61.44
CA LYS A 929 -29.09 -12.06 62.84
C LYS A 929 -30.33 -11.31 63.37
N SER A 930 -31.22 -10.90 62.46
CA SER A 930 -32.49 -10.22 62.77
C SER A 930 -33.66 -11.21 62.64
N TRP A 931 -33.56 -12.32 63.37
CA TRP A 931 -34.46 -13.47 63.26
C TRP A 931 -35.92 -13.15 63.59
N GLU A 932 -36.16 -12.16 64.46
CA GLU A 932 -37.49 -11.69 64.84
C GLU A 932 -38.34 -11.25 63.64
N PHE A 933 -37.73 -10.69 62.60
CA PHE A 933 -38.43 -10.28 61.38
C PHE A 933 -38.62 -11.43 60.39
N GLY A 934 -37.84 -12.50 60.49
CA GLY A 934 -37.98 -13.70 59.67
C GLY A 934 -39.10 -14.64 60.13
N ILE A 935 -39.39 -14.69 61.44
CA ILE A 935 -40.43 -15.56 62.02
C ILE A 935 -41.83 -15.34 61.39
N PRO A 936 -42.33 -14.10 61.21
CA PRO A 936 -43.62 -13.86 60.54
C PRO A 936 -43.68 -14.44 59.13
N LEU A 937 -42.61 -14.31 58.34
CA LEU A 937 -42.54 -14.85 56.98
C LEU A 937 -42.51 -16.39 56.97
N CYS A 938 -41.84 -17.02 57.95
CA CYS A 938 -41.89 -18.47 58.14
C CYS A 938 -43.32 -18.95 58.41
N ARG A 939 -44.08 -18.21 59.23
CA ARG A 939 -45.48 -18.53 59.53
C ARG A 939 -46.40 -18.33 58.32
N GLU A 940 -46.20 -17.25 57.57
CA GLU A 940 -46.95 -16.99 56.34
C GLU A 940 -46.75 -18.10 55.30
N LEU A 941 -45.49 -18.49 55.04
CA LEU A 941 -45.16 -19.64 54.19
C LEU A 941 -45.74 -20.95 54.70
N ALA A 942 -45.72 -21.17 56.03
CA ALA A 942 -46.31 -22.37 56.62
C ALA A 942 -47.81 -22.46 56.35
N THR A 943 -48.56 -21.36 56.50
CA THR A 943 -49.99 -21.32 56.18
C THR A 943 -50.24 -21.62 54.70
N GLN A 944 -49.41 -21.10 53.79
CA GLN A 944 -49.54 -21.38 52.36
C GLN A 944 -49.25 -22.85 52.02
N TYR A 945 -48.16 -23.42 52.53
CA TYR A 945 -47.83 -24.83 52.28
C TYR A 945 -48.87 -25.80 52.88
N GLU A 946 -49.45 -25.46 54.02
CA GLU A 946 -50.54 -26.23 54.62
C GLU A 946 -51.79 -26.19 53.73
N THR A 947 -52.12 -25.02 53.18
CA THR A 947 -53.25 -24.84 52.25
C THR A 947 -53.03 -25.57 50.91
N LEU A 948 -51.79 -25.62 50.43
CA LEU A 948 -51.39 -26.31 49.19
C LEU A 948 -51.07 -27.80 49.38
N TYR A 949 -51.17 -28.33 50.61
CA TYR A 949 -50.78 -29.69 50.98
C TYR A 949 -49.30 -30.05 50.69
N ASP A 950 -48.39 -29.07 50.62
CA ASP A 950 -46.94 -29.28 50.53
C ASP A 950 -46.31 -29.46 51.93
N TYR A 951 -46.56 -30.62 52.53
CA TYR A 951 -46.09 -30.89 53.88
C TYR A 951 -44.56 -31.04 54.00
N GLN A 952 -43.85 -31.24 52.89
CA GLN A 952 -42.39 -31.31 52.89
C GLN A 952 -41.80 -29.91 53.09
N SER A 953 -42.24 -28.92 52.32
CA SER A 953 -41.84 -27.52 52.52
C SER A 953 -42.35 -26.97 53.85
N LEU A 954 -43.54 -27.38 54.30
CA LEU A 954 -44.07 -27.04 55.63
C LEU A 954 -43.16 -27.51 56.77
N SER A 955 -42.68 -28.76 56.71
CA SER A 955 -41.75 -29.28 57.73
C SER A 955 -40.45 -28.49 57.75
N TRP A 956 -39.91 -28.15 56.58
CA TRP A 956 -38.68 -27.37 56.46
C TRP A 956 -38.83 -25.97 57.06
N ILE A 957 -39.91 -25.26 56.75
CA ILE A 957 -40.11 -23.89 57.23
C ILE A 957 -40.38 -23.84 58.75
N ARG A 958 -41.08 -24.84 59.31
CA ARG A 958 -41.31 -24.94 60.76
C ARG A 958 -40.03 -25.25 61.53
N LYS A 959 -39.11 -26.04 60.96
CA LYS A 959 -37.76 -26.25 61.53
C LYS A 959 -36.94 -24.95 61.48
N MET A 960 -37.05 -24.18 60.41
CA MET A 960 -36.41 -22.87 60.32
C MET A 960 -36.96 -21.90 61.38
N GLU A 961 -38.28 -21.87 61.58
CA GLU A 961 -38.94 -21.07 62.62
C GLU A 961 -38.45 -21.46 64.03
N ALA A 962 -38.40 -22.77 64.33
CA ALA A 962 -37.87 -23.27 65.60
C ALA A 962 -36.42 -22.79 65.85
N ASN A 963 -35.55 -22.99 64.85
CA ASN A 963 -34.16 -22.55 64.91
C ASN A 963 -34.01 -21.04 65.13
N TYR A 964 -34.94 -20.21 64.65
CA TYR A 964 -34.90 -18.76 64.91
C TYR A 964 -35.24 -18.42 66.35
N TYR A 965 -36.18 -19.12 67.00
CA TYR A 965 -36.41 -18.92 68.44
C TYR A 965 -35.18 -19.30 69.26
N ASP A 966 -34.55 -20.44 68.94
CA ASP A 966 -33.34 -20.90 69.60
C ASP A 966 -32.21 -19.88 69.41
N ASN A 967 -31.97 -19.44 68.17
CA ASN A 967 -30.93 -18.45 67.88
C ASN A 967 -31.12 -17.11 68.60
N ILE A 968 -32.36 -16.61 68.73
CA ILE A 968 -32.67 -15.37 69.47
C ILE A 968 -32.29 -15.49 70.95
N MET A 969 -32.49 -16.67 71.55
CA MET A 969 -32.24 -16.90 72.97
C MET A 969 -30.79 -17.29 73.27
N GLU A 970 -30.16 -18.05 72.38
CA GLU A 970 -28.86 -18.68 72.60
C GLU A 970 -27.68 -17.91 71.99
N GLN A 971 -27.87 -17.15 70.91
CA GLN A 971 -26.79 -16.42 70.26
C GLN A 971 -26.66 -14.98 70.75
N GLN A 972 -25.44 -14.57 71.10
CA GLN A 972 -25.13 -13.21 71.51
C GLN A 972 -25.21 -12.23 70.32
N ARG A 973 -26.00 -11.17 70.47
CA ARG A 973 -26.14 -10.05 69.52
C ARG A 973 -25.59 -8.76 70.13
N LEU A 974 -25.01 -7.90 69.29
CA LEU A 974 -24.60 -6.55 69.71
C LEU A 974 -25.85 -5.66 69.79
N GLU A 975 -25.98 -4.86 70.84
CA GLU A 975 -27.03 -3.83 70.89
C GLU A 975 -26.74 -2.75 69.85
N PRO A 976 -27.73 -2.31 69.04
CA PRO A 976 -27.52 -1.26 68.05
C PRO A 976 -27.33 0.09 68.74
N GLU A 977 -26.26 0.80 68.37
CA GLU A 977 -26.00 2.18 68.78
C GLU A 977 -26.60 3.17 67.75
N PHE A 978 -27.37 4.15 68.22
CA PHE A 978 -27.99 5.16 67.36
C PHE A 978 -27.31 6.52 67.54
N PHE A 979 -26.83 7.10 66.43
CA PHE A 979 -26.21 8.42 66.42
C PHE A 979 -27.08 9.43 65.66
N ARG A 980 -27.28 10.61 66.24
CA ARG A 980 -27.95 11.73 65.58
C ARG A 980 -26.92 12.61 64.87
N VAL A 981 -27.04 12.74 63.55
CA VAL A 981 -26.20 13.62 62.73
C VAL A 981 -27.04 14.82 62.27
N GLY A 982 -26.58 16.05 62.55
CA GLY A 982 -27.22 17.28 62.09
C GLY A 982 -26.42 17.95 60.97
N PHE A 983 -27.07 18.25 59.86
CA PHE A 983 -26.45 18.89 58.69
C PHE A 983 -26.84 20.37 58.62
N TYR A 984 -25.95 21.27 59.02
CA TYR A 984 -26.24 22.70 59.06
C TYR A 984 -25.51 23.47 57.94
N GLY A 985 -26.25 24.27 57.17
CA GLY A 985 -25.70 25.24 56.21
C GLY A 985 -26.07 24.98 54.75
N ARG A 986 -25.96 26.02 53.91
CA ARG A 986 -26.42 26.02 52.50
C ARG A 986 -25.59 25.16 51.54
N LYS A 987 -24.52 24.51 52.01
CA LYS A 987 -23.66 23.64 51.17
C LYS A 987 -24.11 22.18 51.15
N PHE A 988 -24.99 21.74 52.06
CA PHE A 988 -25.52 20.38 52.04
C PHE A 988 -26.60 20.20 50.95
N PRO A 989 -26.87 18.98 50.44
CA PRO A 989 -28.00 18.71 49.57
C PRO A 989 -29.33 19.12 50.21
N PHE A 990 -30.32 19.54 49.41
CA PHE A 990 -31.61 20.05 49.92
C PHE A 990 -32.33 19.03 50.81
N PHE A 991 -32.23 17.73 50.51
CA PHE A 991 -32.84 16.67 51.31
C PHE A 991 -32.15 16.38 52.66
N LEU A 992 -30.96 16.96 52.91
CA LEU A 992 -30.23 16.81 54.16
C LEU A 992 -30.25 18.08 55.05
N ARG A 993 -30.54 19.25 54.47
CA ARG A 993 -30.45 20.55 55.16
C ARG A 993 -31.49 20.77 56.25
#